data_AF-A0A2N7K004-F1
#
_entry.id   AF-A0A2N7K004-F1
#
_cell.length_a   1.000
_cell.length_b   1.000
_cell.length_c   1.000
_cell.angle_alpha   90.00
_cell.angle_beta   90.00
_cell.angle_gamma   90.00
#
_symmetry.space_group_name_H-M   'P 1'
#
loop_
_entity.id
_entity.type
_entity.pdbx_description
1 polymer ?
#
loop_
_entity_poly.entity_id
_entity_poly.type
_entity_poly.pdbx_seq_one_letter_code
_entity_poly.pdbx_strand_id
1 'polypeptide(L)'
;MTQLKSFQVKSKLDALIVSYRETPELLFQIPITNGKNGAMPSNDYLQKAAIATRSQLHKHSKLIESIRLLMIEHDVILVEETASALEARREMRNWWKSLSLEEKTKLETFGNSIQFKSYLSKYRGGKQYKILSVLAHEYNQELLELGVLDKNYVPVKERASKQSSSRIKIAKEKREDWEYLESLPLDTVDDLITAAEYSGAYGQVKQLFSSMLSVSKSASNTSNYKIAHKHFVDYLTQSSVSPETPLSEILEEFILSRFRRDYILPLIDSNKMAPYSANTLMSCMRKTLKRAKKIKSLGFTSFHDIEGFDASRVTNMYKPYSLKEREQINGAIASDITSTKKMMEPYLKTGVGSYPLTSDYKIIPNKGTLDNARYLFENYLDCKPVFYEEPGSVYGKAFLRIVQSNQIGLHELYKNWGIIPIVDRALIAPFILRLAQITGMNSDSICALELDDFVSEHHITKKPCLTYWKERSGGEKAYYLDIFNAELQWLTLSQADSVRDVFDTVKKLTENIRKEASTSISKRLFLIRSSGKTVFGKVMAVDSLVSYFDRYASKHDLRNDDGESLQLNVARFRPTFVSELIDKDVSIREIQLMLGHKNLSTTMNYLDRLDFSRIARDKIKAALSKIQLSAIEPKPKKKVTRTHLRNENNIIFTTPLGGCANIFEPPEFIKNSSSYTKGQACSQYNKCLSCENVMLTVSHIPELFAMRRDYLLLAQNSKIMQTPYGMVLKENLSLLEDILTPSEDAFSKEELSVGEQRSLFVETNIIDSVGA
;
A
#
# COMPACT_ATOMS: atom_id res chain seq x y z
N MET A 1 23.61 38.88 -55.83
CA MET A 1 24.29 37.78 -56.53
C MET A 1 23.91 37.83 -58.00
N THR A 2 24.88 38.03 -58.88
CA THR A 2 24.72 38.16 -60.33
C THR A 2 24.20 36.84 -60.91
N GLN A 3 23.04 36.85 -61.56
CA GLN A 3 22.44 35.64 -62.14
C GLN A 3 23.30 35.15 -63.32
N LEU A 4 23.85 33.94 -63.21
CA LEU A 4 24.62 33.32 -64.28
C LEU A 4 23.73 33.05 -65.51
N LYS A 5 24.28 33.26 -66.71
CA LYS A 5 23.62 32.91 -67.97
C LYS A 5 23.54 31.38 -68.11
N SER A 6 22.56 30.88 -68.86
CA SER A 6 22.27 29.43 -68.99
C SER A 6 23.49 28.57 -69.41
N PHE A 7 24.39 29.11 -70.24
CA PHE A 7 25.63 28.44 -70.66
C PHE A 7 26.65 28.30 -69.50
N GLN A 8 26.72 29.29 -68.61
CA GLN A 8 27.61 29.25 -67.43
C GLN A 8 27.13 28.22 -66.40
N VAL A 9 25.80 28.07 -66.24
CA VAL A 9 25.21 27.02 -65.41
C VAL A 9 25.53 25.62 -65.97
N LYS A 10 25.44 25.45 -67.29
CA LYS A 10 25.82 24.20 -67.97
C LYS A 10 27.29 23.84 -67.70
N SER A 11 28.21 24.78 -67.94
CA SER A 11 29.65 24.58 -67.71
C SER A 11 29.97 24.22 -66.25
N LYS A 12 29.25 24.80 -65.28
CA LYS A 12 29.40 24.41 -63.87
C LYS A 12 28.88 23.01 -63.56
N LEU A 13 27.75 22.60 -64.13
CA LEU A 13 27.24 21.24 -63.98
C LEU A 13 28.18 20.21 -64.63
N ASP A 14 28.72 20.52 -65.80
CA ASP A 14 29.72 19.68 -66.48
C ASP A 14 31.00 19.56 -65.63
N ALA A 15 31.49 20.67 -65.05
CA ALA A 15 32.64 20.64 -64.14
C ALA A 15 32.37 19.81 -62.86
N LEU A 16 31.16 19.88 -62.30
CA LEU A 16 30.76 19.03 -61.17
C LEU A 16 30.77 17.55 -61.56
N ILE A 17 30.23 17.20 -62.73
CA ILE A 17 30.25 15.82 -63.24
C ILE A 17 31.69 15.31 -63.40
N VAL A 18 32.60 16.13 -63.93
CA VAL A 18 34.02 15.78 -64.01
C VAL A 18 34.61 15.57 -62.61
N SER A 19 34.37 16.49 -61.67
CA SER A 19 34.87 16.35 -60.31
C SER A 19 34.35 15.11 -59.58
N TYR A 20 33.11 14.70 -59.84
CA TYR A 20 32.52 13.50 -59.26
C TYR A 20 33.07 12.21 -59.88
N ARG A 21 33.51 12.25 -61.13
CA ARG A 21 34.22 11.13 -61.77
C ARG A 21 35.65 10.99 -61.27
N GLU A 22 36.33 12.11 -61.04
CA GLU A 22 37.70 12.12 -60.50
C GLU A 22 37.74 11.79 -59.01
N THR A 23 36.71 12.20 -58.24
CA THR A 23 36.63 11.95 -56.79
C THR A 23 35.21 11.46 -56.42
N PRO A 24 34.94 10.15 -56.57
CA PRO A 24 33.63 9.56 -56.30
C PRO A 24 33.13 9.76 -54.87
N GLU A 25 33.99 9.99 -53.87
CA GLU A 25 33.53 10.22 -52.49
C GLU A 25 32.68 11.49 -52.35
N LEU A 26 32.86 12.48 -53.23
CA LEU A 26 32.08 13.70 -53.24
C LEU A 26 30.59 13.44 -53.53
N LEU A 27 30.25 12.33 -54.18
CA LEU A 27 28.85 11.94 -54.43
C LEU A 27 28.08 11.68 -53.13
N PHE A 28 28.73 11.19 -52.07
CA PHE A 28 28.10 10.98 -50.75
C PHE A 28 27.80 12.29 -50.01
N GLN A 29 28.31 13.44 -50.48
CA GLN A 29 27.98 14.75 -49.92
C GLN A 29 26.66 15.29 -50.47
N ILE A 30 26.18 14.77 -51.60
CA ILE A 30 24.96 15.20 -52.27
C ILE A 30 23.72 14.64 -51.54
N PRO A 31 22.86 15.48 -50.94
CA PRO A 31 21.63 15.02 -50.30
C PRO A 31 20.66 14.42 -51.31
N ILE A 32 19.90 13.41 -50.88
CA ILE A 32 18.96 12.66 -51.71
C ILE A 32 17.53 13.12 -51.41
N THR A 33 16.73 13.32 -52.46
CA THR A 33 15.33 13.73 -52.38
C THR A 33 14.45 12.82 -53.22
N ASN A 34 13.14 12.82 -52.94
CA ASN A 34 12.20 12.05 -53.73
C ASN A 34 11.82 12.81 -55.02
N GLY A 35 11.93 12.16 -56.17
CA GLY A 35 11.61 12.72 -57.48
C GLY A 35 10.69 11.82 -58.31
N LYS A 36 10.38 12.24 -59.53
CA LYS A 36 9.46 11.50 -60.44
C LYS A 36 9.97 10.10 -60.80
N ASN A 37 11.29 9.90 -60.84
CA ASN A 37 11.94 8.64 -61.20
C ASN A 37 12.52 7.91 -59.97
N GLY A 38 11.97 8.17 -58.78
CA GLY A 38 12.50 7.66 -57.50
C GLY A 38 13.51 8.60 -56.86
N ALA A 39 14.57 8.07 -56.24
CA ALA A 39 15.59 8.85 -55.56
C ALA A 39 16.39 9.74 -56.53
N MET A 40 16.49 11.04 -56.25
CA MET A 40 17.19 12.04 -57.06
C MET A 40 18.15 12.87 -56.21
N PRO A 41 19.24 13.40 -56.78
CA PRO A 41 20.06 14.41 -56.11
C PRO A 41 19.21 15.65 -55.77
N SER A 42 19.49 16.25 -54.61
CA SER A 42 18.76 17.41 -54.11
C SER A 42 18.91 18.61 -55.02
N ASN A 43 17.78 19.09 -55.53
CA ASN A 43 17.74 20.33 -56.30
C ASN A 43 18.19 21.55 -55.48
N ASP A 44 18.00 21.57 -54.16
CA ASP A 44 18.48 22.67 -53.31
C ASP A 44 20.00 22.71 -53.24
N TYR A 45 20.62 21.52 -53.11
CA TYR A 45 22.08 21.39 -53.11
C TYR A 45 22.66 21.80 -54.47
N LEU A 46 22.10 21.30 -55.58
CA LEU A 46 22.57 21.62 -56.92
C LEU A 46 22.37 23.10 -57.28
N GLN A 47 21.32 23.76 -56.79
CA GLN A 47 21.13 25.21 -56.97
C GLN A 47 22.28 26.00 -56.33
N LYS A 48 22.73 25.59 -55.14
CA LYS A 48 23.86 26.21 -54.45
C LYS A 48 25.19 25.89 -55.13
N ALA A 49 25.43 24.62 -55.44
CA ALA A 49 26.69 24.17 -56.06
C ALA A 49 26.90 24.78 -57.47
N ALA A 50 25.85 24.83 -58.30
CA ALA A 50 25.91 25.39 -59.65
C ALA A 50 25.62 26.90 -59.71
N ILE A 51 25.28 27.55 -58.58
CA ILE A 51 24.79 28.94 -58.52
C ILE A 51 23.68 29.18 -59.55
N ALA A 52 22.63 28.35 -59.49
CA ALA A 52 21.56 28.28 -60.46
C ALA A 52 20.19 28.38 -59.79
N THR A 53 19.19 28.89 -60.52
CA THR A 53 17.79 28.83 -60.09
C THR A 53 17.15 27.48 -60.46
N ARG A 54 16.07 27.10 -59.76
CA ARG A 54 15.30 25.89 -60.05
C ARG A 54 14.84 25.78 -61.53
N SER A 55 14.46 26.90 -62.15
CA SER A 55 14.06 26.92 -63.57
C SER A 55 15.24 26.66 -64.51
N GLN A 56 16.43 27.18 -64.19
CA GLN A 56 17.64 26.92 -64.98
C GLN A 56 18.11 25.46 -64.86
N LEU A 57 18.01 24.86 -63.67
CA LEU A 57 18.31 23.43 -63.50
C LEU A 57 17.34 22.53 -64.30
N HIS A 58 16.05 22.88 -64.35
CA HIS A 58 15.07 22.12 -65.13
C HIS A 58 15.40 22.08 -66.64
N LYS A 59 16.00 23.15 -67.17
CA LYS A 59 16.46 23.21 -68.58
C LYS A 59 17.65 22.28 -68.86
N HIS A 60 18.36 21.85 -67.81
CA HIS A 60 19.53 20.97 -67.89
C HIS A 60 19.28 19.60 -67.24
N SER A 61 18.04 19.10 -67.29
CA SER A 61 17.62 17.83 -66.67
C SER A 61 18.49 16.63 -67.07
N LYS A 62 19.02 16.60 -68.30
CA LYS A 62 19.92 15.54 -68.77
C LYS A 62 21.22 15.46 -67.95
N LEU A 63 21.78 16.59 -67.54
CA LEU A 63 23.01 16.63 -66.73
C LEU A 63 22.73 16.20 -65.28
N ILE A 64 21.56 16.54 -64.75
CA ILE A 64 21.11 16.08 -63.43
C ILE A 64 20.92 14.55 -63.44
N GLU A 65 20.40 14.00 -64.54
CA GLU A 65 20.31 12.55 -64.71
C GLU A 65 21.70 11.91 -64.82
N SER A 66 22.68 12.55 -65.47
CA SER A 66 24.07 12.07 -65.47
C SER A 66 24.67 12.01 -64.06
N ILE A 67 24.40 13.00 -63.21
CA ILE A 67 24.82 12.98 -61.79
C ILE A 67 24.12 11.84 -61.04
N ARG A 68 22.82 11.64 -61.27
CA ARG A 68 22.07 10.52 -60.69
C ARG A 68 22.65 9.16 -61.12
N LEU A 69 22.99 9.00 -62.39
CA LEU A 69 23.59 7.76 -62.90
C LEU A 69 24.95 7.49 -62.22
N LEU A 70 25.77 8.52 -62.03
CA LEU A 70 27.01 8.39 -61.24
C LEU A 70 26.74 8.01 -59.78
N MET A 71 25.69 8.57 -59.16
CA MET A 71 25.29 8.20 -57.80
C MET A 71 24.78 6.74 -57.72
N ILE A 72 24.21 6.19 -58.80
CA ILE A 72 23.81 4.77 -58.89
C ILE A 72 25.05 3.89 -59.06
N GLU A 73 25.94 4.27 -59.98
CA GLU A 73 27.20 3.55 -60.27
C GLU A 73 28.08 3.38 -59.02
N HIS A 74 28.11 4.39 -58.14
CA HIS A 74 28.90 4.38 -56.90
C HIS A 74 28.08 4.03 -55.64
N ASP A 75 26.95 3.33 -55.78
CA ASP A 75 26.11 2.81 -54.68
C ASP A 75 25.59 3.86 -53.68
N VAL A 76 25.59 5.14 -54.06
CA VAL A 76 24.99 6.23 -53.27
C VAL A 76 23.47 6.14 -53.36
N ILE A 77 22.94 5.84 -54.55
CA ILE A 77 21.54 5.53 -54.81
C ILE A 77 21.39 4.05 -55.13
N LEU A 78 20.63 3.34 -54.31
CA LEU A 78 20.18 1.99 -54.62
C LEU A 78 18.74 2.06 -55.11
N VAL A 79 18.49 1.65 -56.35
CA VAL A 79 17.22 1.87 -57.05
C VAL A 79 16.03 1.21 -56.35
N GLU A 80 16.27 0.11 -55.63
CA GLU A 80 15.25 -0.63 -54.87
C GLU A 80 14.89 0.02 -53.52
N GLU A 81 15.66 1.01 -53.07
CA GLU A 81 15.50 1.64 -51.75
C GLU A 81 14.81 3.00 -51.84
N THR A 82 14.10 3.37 -50.78
CA THR A 82 13.41 4.67 -50.74
C THR A 82 14.40 5.83 -50.57
N ALA A 83 14.09 6.99 -51.16
CA ALA A 83 14.90 8.21 -51.01
C ALA A 83 15.16 8.59 -49.53
N SER A 84 14.18 8.33 -48.65
CA SER A 84 14.33 8.57 -47.21
C SER A 84 15.29 7.59 -46.53
N ALA A 85 15.29 6.32 -46.92
CA ALA A 85 16.24 5.33 -46.42
C ALA A 85 17.67 5.63 -46.88
N LEU A 86 17.83 6.02 -48.15
CA LEU A 86 19.12 6.38 -48.75
C LEU A 86 19.71 7.65 -48.14
N GLU A 87 18.90 8.68 -47.88
CA GLU A 87 19.38 9.90 -47.22
C GLU A 87 19.84 9.61 -45.79
N ALA A 88 19.06 8.82 -45.03
CA ALA A 88 19.47 8.42 -43.68
C ALA A 88 20.77 7.57 -43.70
N ARG A 89 20.94 6.71 -44.72
CA ARG A 89 22.16 5.90 -44.91
C ARG A 89 23.36 6.81 -45.20
N ARG A 90 23.18 7.82 -46.03
CA ARG A 90 24.20 8.81 -46.38
C ARG A 90 24.63 9.62 -45.15
N GLU A 91 23.68 10.17 -44.39
CA GLU A 91 23.96 10.89 -43.13
C GLU A 91 24.74 10.01 -42.14
N MET A 92 24.32 8.75 -41.98
CA MET A 92 24.96 7.78 -41.08
C MET A 92 26.39 7.42 -41.53
N ARG A 93 26.64 7.25 -42.84
CA ARG A 93 27.99 7.02 -43.38
C ARG A 93 28.92 8.21 -43.23
N ASN A 94 28.43 9.41 -43.53
CA ASN A 94 29.23 10.62 -43.41
C ASN A 94 29.60 10.91 -41.95
N TRP A 95 28.64 10.72 -41.04
CA TRP A 95 28.91 10.80 -39.60
C TRP A 95 29.98 9.79 -39.17
N TRP A 96 29.84 8.51 -39.50
CA TRP A 96 30.82 7.49 -39.09
C TRP A 96 32.23 7.77 -39.63
N LYS A 97 32.34 8.21 -40.89
CA LYS A 97 33.62 8.58 -41.51
C LYS A 97 34.24 9.85 -40.93
N SER A 98 33.42 10.75 -40.37
CA SER A 98 33.91 11.98 -39.74
C SER A 98 34.55 11.75 -38.37
N LEU A 99 34.34 10.59 -37.76
CA LEU A 99 34.89 10.24 -36.45
C LEU A 99 36.32 9.72 -36.56
N SER A 100 37.22 10.28 -35.75
CA SER A 100 38.54 9.73 -35.49
C SER A 100 38.46 8.43 -34.67
N LEU A 101 39.56 7.69 -34.62
CA LEU A 101 39.64 6.45 -33.83
C LEU A 101 39.39 6.71 -32.33
N GLU A 102 39.86 7.84 -31.80
CA GLU A 102 39.66 8.22 -30.40
C GLU A 102 38.21 8.61 -30.10
N GLU A 103 37.51 9.25 -31.05
CA GLU A 103 36.09 9.57 -30.88
C GLU A 103 35.22 8.31 -30.92
N LYS A 104 35.59 7.33 -31.75
CA LYS A 104 34.89 6.03 -31.83
C LYS A 104 34.91 5.26 -30.51
N THR A 105 35.98 5.36 -29.71
CA THR A 105 36.07 4.69 -28.39
C THR A 105 35.22 5.36 -27.31
N LYS A 106 34.85 6.63 -27.50
CA LYS A 106 34.04 7.42 -26.56
C LYS A 106 32.54 7.44 -26.88
N LEU A 107 32.10 6.66 -27.87
CA LEU A 107 30.70 6.62 -28.28
C LEU A 107 29.79 6.06 -27.17
N GLU A 108 28.62 6.66 -27.01
CA GLU A 108 27.56 6.19 -26.13
C GLU A 108 27.01 4.86 -26.65
N THR A 109 27.12 3.82 -25.83
CA THR A 109 26.59 2.49 -26.12
C THR A 109 25.45 2.14 -25.16
N PHE A 110 24.50 1.37 -25.63
CA PHE A 110 23.46 0.75 -24.80
C PHE A 110 23.21 -0.67 -25.27
N GLY A 111 23.26 -1.61 -24.33
CA GLY A 111 23.06 -3.02 -24.62
C GLY A 111 24.06 -3.57 -25.66
N ASN A 112 25.32 -3.15 -25.57
CA ASN A 112 26.41 -3.53 -26.47
C ASN A 112 26.18 -3.15 -27.94
N SER A 113 25.59 -1.99 -28.16
CA SER A 113 25.40 -1.39 -29.49
C SER A 113 25.41 0.13 -29.39
N ILE A 114 25.80 0.81 -30.48
CA ILE A 114 25.85 2.28 -30.56
C ILE A 114 24.45 2.90 -30.41
N GLN A 115 24.34 3.97 -29.61
CA GLN A 115 23.14 4.78 -29.53
C GLN A 115 23.07 5.84 -30.65
N PHE A 116 22.77 5.43 -31.88
CA PHE A 116 22.76 6.35 -33.03
C PHE A 116 21.84 7.58 -32.88
N LYS A 117 20.78 7.51 -32.06
CA LYS A 117 19.89 8.65 -31.79
C LYS A 117 20.58 9.81 -31.08
N SER A 118 21.62 9.55 -30.28
CA SER A 118 22.38 10.59 -29.59
C SER A 118 23.16 11.47 -30.56
N TYR A 119 23.48 10.96 -31.75
CA TYR A 119 24.35 11.63 -32.73
C TYR A 119 23.64 12.05 -34.01
N LEU A 120 22.58 11.34 -34.40
CA LEU A 120 21.84 11.55 -35.64
C LEU A 120 20.40 11.96 -35.31
N SER A 121 20.12 13.26 -35.35
CA SER A 121 18.84 13.86 -34.97
C SER A 121 17.63 13.32 -35.76
N LYS A 122 17.86 12.82 -36.97
CA LYS A 122 16.83 12.24 -37.86
C LYS A 122 16.79 10.71 -37.85
N TYR A 123 17.54 10.03 -36.98
CA TYR A 123 17.61 8.58 -36.96
C TYR A 123 16.30 7.94 -36.47
N ARG A 124 15.58 7.29 -37.39
CA ARG A 124 14.28 6.63 -37.12
C ARG A 124 14.37 5.18 -36.66
N GLY A 125 15.55 4.72 -36.21
CA GLY A 125 15.77 3.34 -35.79
C GLY A 125 15.83 2.37 -36.97
N GLY A 126 16.85 1.50 -37.03
CA GLY A 126 17.02 0.53 -38.12
C GLY A 126 15.82 -0.39 -38.38
N LYS A 127 14.86 -0.50 -37.45
CA LYS A 127 13.65 -1.32 -37.61
C LYS A 127 12.73 -0.92 -38.78
N GLN A 128 12.78 0.33 -39.24
CA GLN A 128 11.97 0.79 -40.37
C GLN A 128 12.65 0.59 -41.74
N TYR A 129 13.99 0.50 -41.77
CA TYR A 129 14.76 0.40 -43.00
C TYR A 129 15.88 -0.62 -42.86
N LYS A 130 15.76 -1.75 -43.57
CA LYS A 130 16.70 -2.89 -43.50
C LYS A 130 18.15 -2.47 -43.76
N ILE A 131 18.37 -1.58 -44.73
CA ILE A 131 19.70 -1.08 -45.09
C ILE A 131 20.42 -0.34 -43.95
N LEU A 132 19.68 0.36 -43.08
CA LEU A 132 20.25 1.03 -41.91
C LEU A 132 20.60 0.03 -40.80
N SER A 133 19.84 -1.06 -40.68
CA SER A 133 20.16 -2.15 -39.76
C SER A 133 21.44 -2.88 -40.15
N VAL A 134 21.66 -3.10 -41.45
CA VAL A 134 22.90 -3.70 -41.97
C VAL A 134 24.09 -2.79 -41.66
N LEU A 135 23.98 -1.50 -42.00
CA LEU A 135 25.05 -0.52 -41.74
C LEU A 135 25.34 -0.36 -40.24
N ALA A 136 24.30 -0.37 -39.39
CA ALA A 136 24.47 -0.35 -37.94
C ALA A 136 25.20 -1.60 -37.44
N HIS A 137 24.96 -2.76 -38.04
CA HIS A 137 25.66 -3.99 -37.69
C HIS A 137 27.15 -3.89 -38.07
N GLU A 138 27.47 -3.42 -39.27
CA GLU A 138 28.85 -3.20 -39.72
C GLU A 138 29.64 -2.33 -38.72
N TYR A 139 29.07 -1.21 -38.28
CA TYR A 139 29.75 -0.31 -37.33
C TYR A 139 29.90 -0.90 -35.93
N ASN A 140 28.91 -1.67 -35.47
CA ASN A 140 29.05 -2.38 -34.20
C ASN A 140 30.10 -3.51 -34.30
N GLN A 141 30.24 -4.18 -35.45
CA GLN A 141 31.32 -5.16 -35.66
C GLN A 141 32.70 -4.50 -35.61
N GLU A 142 32.87 -3.35 -36.26
CA GLU A 142 34.11 -2.57 -36.18
C GLU A 142 34.45 -2.21 -34.71
N LEU A 143 33.46 -1.81 -33.90
CA LEU A 143 33.68 -1.54 -32.47
C LEU A 143 33.94 -2.79 -31.61
N LEU A 144 33.41 -3.96 -32.00
CA LEU A 144 33.72 -5.24 -31.37
C LEU A 144 35.17 -5.66 -31.64
N GLU A 145 35.67 -5.40 -32.85
CA GLU A 145 37.07 -5.63 -33.23
C GLU A 145 38.02 -4.68 -32.50
N LEU A 146 37.63 -3.40 -32.36
CA LEU A 146 38.35 -2.38 -31.60
C LEU A 146 38.28 -2.57 -30.07
N GLY A 147 37.50 -3.54 -29.57
CA GLY A 147 37.37 -3.82 -28.13
C GLY A 147 36.52 -2.82 -27.34
N VAL A 148 35.80 -1.93 -28.03
CA VAL A 148 34.87 -0.97 -27.40
C VAL A 148 33.57 -1.65 -26.98
N LEU A 149 33.15 -2.66 -27.75
CA LEU A 149 32.01 -3.52 -27.42
C LEU A 149 32.50 -4.88 -26.91
N ASP A 150 31.75 -5.46 -25.98
CA ASP A 150 32.08 -6.74 -25.34
C ASP A 150 31.62 -7.92 -26.21
N LYS A 151 32.57 -8.76 -26.64
CA LYS A 151 32.30 -9.99 -27.42
C LYS A 151 31.49 -11.03 -26.65
N ASN A 152 31.51 -10.98 -25.31
CA ASN A 152 30.81 -11.91 -24.42
C ASN A 152 29.46 -11.36 -23.93
N TYR A 153 29.00 -10.22 -24.47
CA TYR A 153 27.76 -9.60 -24.02
C TYR A 153 26.54 -10.48 -24.33
N VAL A 154 25.76 -10.79 -23.28
CA VAL A 154 24.48 -11.49 -23.41
C VAL A 154 23.32 -10.48 -23.35
N PRO A 155 22.46 -10.37 -24.38
CA PRO A 155 21.30 -9.47 -24.40
C PRO A 155 20.27 -9.80 -23.31
N VAL A 156 19.60 -8.78 -22.76
CA VAL A 156 18.61 -8.94 -21.66
C VAL A 156 17.50 -9.95 -21.97
N LYS A 157 17.05 -10.04 -23.23
CA LYS A 157 16.07 -11.03 -23.67
C LYS A 157 16.58 -12.48 -23.55
N GLU A 158 17.87 -12.69 -23.79
CA GLU A 158 18.53 -14.00 -23.70
C GLU A 158 19.06 -14.29 -22.29
N ARG A 159 19.19 -13.25 -21.45
CA ARG A 159 19.42 -13.44 -20.00
C ARG A 159 18.26 -14.19 -19.36
N ALA A 160 17.01 -13.91 -19.73
CA ALA A 160 15.84 -14.59 -19.16
C ALA A 160 15.79 -16.10 -19.49
N SER A 161 16.20 -16.51 -20.69
CA SER A 161 16.24 -17.92 -21.11
C SER A 161 17.41 -18.70 -20.50
N LYS A 162 18.56 -18.06 -20.27
CA LYS A 162 19.71 -18.67 -19.54
C LYS A 162 19.61 -18.57 -18.01
N GLN A 163 18.98 -17.53 -17.46
CA GLN A 163 18.82 -17.32 -16.00
C GLN A 163 17.67 -18.12 -15.39
N SER A 164 16.65 -18.51 -16.16
CA SER A 164 15.51 -19.28 -15.62
C SER A 164 15.84 -20.77 -15.52
N SER A 165 16.35 -21.43 -16.56
CA SER A 165 16.58 -22.88 -16.51
C SER A 165 17.60 -23.30 -15.44
N SER A 166 18.72 -22.57 -15.30
CA SER A 166 19.76 -22.85 -14.31
C SER A 166 19.34 -22.54 -12.88
N ARG A 167 18.73 -21.38 -12.61
CA ARG A 167 18.22 -21.05 -11.26
C ARG A 167 16.98 -21.85 -10.88
N ILE A 168 16.08 -22.16 -11.82
CA ILE A 168 14.94 -23.05 -11.58
C ILE A 168 15.45 -24.46 -11.33
N LYS A 169 16.46 -24.95 -12.08
CA LYS A 169 17.10 -26.24 -11.83
C LYS A 169 17.78 -26.26 -10.45
N ILE A 170 18.61 -25.26 -10.11
CA ILE A 170 19.26 -25.14 -8.78
C ILE A 170 18.22 -24.96 -7.66
N ALA A 171 17.15 -24.19 -7.87
CA ALA A 171 16.09 -23.99 -6.88
C ALA A 171 15.20 -25.23 -6.73
N LYS A 172 15.00 -25.99 -7.81
CA LYS A 172 14.30 -27.27 -7.84
C LYS A 172 15.14 -28.35 -7.14
N GLU A 173 16.42 -28.48 -7.51
CA GLU A 173 17.39 -29.36 -6.83
C GLU A 173 17.48 -29.03 -5.34
N LYS A 174 17.61 -27.75 -4.97
CA LYS A 174 17.58 -27.33 -3.55
C LYS A 174 16.27 -27.65 -2.86
N ARG A 175 15.13 -27.56 -3.56
CA ARG A 175 13.82 -27.86 -3.00
C ARG A 175 13.66 -29.36 -2.78
N GLU A 176 14.02 -30.16 -3.77
CA GLU A 176 14.06 -31.63 -3.74
C GLU A 176 14.99 -32.12 -2.64
N ASP A 177 16.10 -31.42 -2.40
CA ASP A 177 17.08 -31.72 -1.35
C ASP A 177 16.53 -31.48 0.07
N TRP A 178 15.83 -30.36 0.33
CA TRP A 178 15.11 -30.17 1.61
C TRP A 178 13.98 -31.19 1.81
N GLU A 179 13.23 -31.50 0.74
CA GLU A 179 12.12 -32.48 0.78
C GLU A 179 12.64 -33.92 1.00
N TYR A 180 13.80 -34.26 0.42
CA TYR A 180 14.50 -35.52 0.65
C TYR A 180 14.94 -35.65 2.11
N LEU A 181 15.66 -34.67 2.65
CA LEU A 181 16.13 -34.70 4.05
C LEU A 181 14.99 -34.67 5.07
N GLU A 182 13.87 -34.02 4.74
CA GLU A 182 12.65 -34.05 5.57
C GLU A 182 12.00 -35.43 5.62
N SER A 183 12.15 -36.24 4.56
CA SER A 183 11.58 -37.60 4.47
C SER A 183 12.35 -38.67 5.23
N LEU A 184 13.61 -38.39 5.61
CA LEU A 184 14.46 -39.33 6.34
C LEU A 184 14.06 -39.40 7.83
N PRO A 185 14.13 -40.58 8.46
CA PRO A 185 13.99 -40.69 9.91
C PRO A 185 15.13 -39.91 10.62
N LEU A 186 14.90 -39.53 11.88
CA LEU A 186 15.89 -38.84 12.71
C LEU A 186 15.66 -39.13 14.20
N ASP A 187 15.56 -40.40 14.56
CA ASP A 187 15.23 -40.84 15.91
C ASP A 187 16.47 -41.35 16.68
N THR A 188 17.49 -41.84 15.97
CA THR A 188 18.79 -42.25 16.53
C THR A 188 19.96 -41.56 15.82
N VAL A 189 21.17 -41.67 16.36
CA VAL A 189 22.40 -41.19 15.70
C VAL A 189 22.65 -41.91 14.38
N ASP A 190 22.27 -43.19 14.28
CA ASP A 190 22.44 -43.99 13.06
C ASP A 190 21.60 -43.47 11.88
N ASP A 191 20.56 -42.66 12.16
CA ASP A 191 19.74 -42.01 11.15
C ASP A 191 20.41 -40.73 10.57
N LEU A 192 21.54 -40.27 11.14
CA LEU A 192 22.24 -39.08 10.65
C LEU A 192 22.95 -39.36 9.34
N ILE A 193 22.76 -38.48 8.36
CA ILE A 193 23.44 -38.60 7.07
C ILE A 193 24.97 -38.52 7.24
N THR A 194 25.67 -39.38 6.50
CA THR A 194 27.12 -39.39 6.45
C THR A 194 27.65 -38.57 5.26
N ALA A 195 28.93 -38.18 5.33
CA ALA A 195 29.59 -37.49 4.21
C ALA A 195 29.66 -38.33 2.93
N ALA A 196 29.51 -39.66 3.04
CA ALA A 196 29.43 -40.57 1.89
C ALA A 196 28.05 -40.54 1.21
N GLU A 197 26.99 -40.28 1.96
CA GLU A 197 25.59 -40.29 1.47
C GLU A 197 25.12 -38.91 1.02
N TYR A 198 25.73 -37.85 1.54
CA TYR A 198 25.34 -36.47 1.22
C TYR A 198 26.56 -35.55 1.13
N SER A 199 26.76 -34.95 -0.05
CA SER A 199 27.92 -34.11 -0.37
C SER A 199 27.77 -32.63 -0.02
N GLY A 200 26.62 -32.22 0.53
CA GLY A 200 26.39 -30.83 0.90
C GLY A 200 27.04 -30.45 2.23
N ALA A 201 27.65 -29.26 2.28
CA ALA A 201 28.22 -28.69 3.50
C ALA A 201 27.21 -28.64 4.66
N TYR A 202 27.66 -29.00 5.86
CA TYR A 202 26.86 -29.07 7.09
C TYR A 202 25.60 -29.95 6.95
N GLY A 203 25.71 -31.09 6.26
CA GLY A 203 24.58 -31.97 5.95
C GLY A 203 23.73 -32.38 7.14
N GLN A 204 24.35 -32.80 8.25
CA GLN A 204 23.63 -33.20 9.46
C GLN A 204 22.86 -32.05 10.11
N VAL A 205 23.41 -30.83 10.08
CA VAL A 205 22.71 -29.62 10.54
C VAL A 205 21.49 -29.35 9.66
N LYS A 206 21.64 -29.50 8.35
CA LYS A 206 20.53 -29.33 7.40
C LYS A 206 19.45 -30.37 7.60
N GLN A 207 19.80 -31.64 7.82
CA GLN A 207 18.84 -32.71 8.14
C GLN A 207 18.06 -32.38 9.41
N LEU A 208 18.76 -31.92 10.47
CA LEU A 208 18.13 -31.51 11.72
C LEU A 208 17.11 -30.37 11.52
N PHE A 209 17.45 -29.33 10.74
CA PHE A 209 16.50 -28.27 10.42
C PHE A 209 15.36 -28.75 9.49
N SER A 210 15.62 -29.69 8.59
CA SER A 210 14.62 -30.26 7.68
C SER A 210 13.55 -31.03 8.45
N SER A 211 13.94 -31.75 9.51
CA SER A 211 13.00 -32.47 10.39
C SER A 211 11.94 -31.57 11.04
N MET A 212 12.18 -30.26 11.12
CA MET A 212 11.25 -29.28 11.70
C MET A 212 10.22 -28.74 10.69
N LEU A 213 10.40 -29.02 9.39
CA LEU A 213 9.51 -28.56 8.34
C LEU A 213 8.15 -29.28 8.38
N SER A 214 8.15 -30.57 8.75
CA SER A 214 6.96 -31.43 8.80
C SER A 214 6.00 -31.08 9.95
N VAL A 215 6.47 -30.35 10.97
CA VAL A 215 5.71 -29.99 12.17
C VAL A 215 4.59 -28.98 11.86
N SER A 216 4.71 -28.14 10.83
CA SER A 216 3.60 -27.31 10.33
C SER A 216 3.79 -26.93 8.86
N LYS A 217 2.81 -27.30 8.01
CA LYS A 217 2.86 -27.15 6.53
C LYS A 217 2.60 -25.72 6.01
N SER A 218 2.87 -24.67 6.80
CA SER A 218 2.70 -23.30 6.31
C SER A 218 3.93 -22.81 5.56
N ALA A 219 3.73 -22.13 4.42
CA ALA A 219 4.83 -21.59 3.61
C ALA A 219 5.74 -20.63 4.41
N SER A 220 5.16 -19.85 5.33
CA SER A 220 5.92 -18.96 6.22
C SER A 220 6.80 -19.73 7.20
N ASN A 221 6.29 -20.81 7.82
CA ASN A 221 7.09 -21.64 8.72
C ASN A 221 8.26 -22.31 8.00
N THR A 222 8.00 -22.89 6.82
CA THR A 222 9.05 -23.49 5.98
C THR A 222 10.13 -22.47 5.63
N SER A 223 9.73 -21.24 5.28
CA SER A 223 10.68 -20.16 5.01
C SER A 223 11.50 -19.80 6.24
N ASN A 224 10.89 -19.67 7.41
CA ASN A 224 11.57 -19.30 8.65
C ASN A 224 12.67 -20.30 9.03
N TYR A 225 12.40 -21.62 8.94
CA TYR A 225 13.39 -22.64 9.23
C TYR A 225 14.54 -22.68 8.22
N LYS A 226 14.26 -22.50 6.92
CA LYS A 226 15.30 -22.41 5.89
C LYS A 226 16.20 -21.18 6.09
N ILE A 227 15.62 -20.05 6.48
CA ILE A 227 16.36 -18.82 6.82
C ILE A 227 17.18 -19.03 8.10
N ALA A 228 16.60 -19.64 9.13
CA ALA A 228 17.29 -19.96 10.38
C ALA A 228 18.50 -20.89 10.17
N HIS A 229 18.34 -21.94 9.36
CA HIS A 229 19.43 -22.81 8.96
C HIS A 229 20.56 -22.04 8.30
N LYS A 230 20.24 -21.17 7.34
CA LYS A 230 21.25 -20.36 6.65
C LYS A 230 22.05 -19.51 7.64
N HIS A 231 21.37 -18.79 8.53
CA HIS A 231 22.04 -17.96 9.54
C HIS A 231 22.88 -18.78 10.52
N PHE A 232 22.43 -19.98 10.89
CA PHE A 232 23.20 -20.86 11.75
C PHE A 232 24.44 -21.41 11.04
N VAL A 233 24.35 -21.78 9.77
CA VAL A 233 25.52 -22.16 8.95
C VAL A 233 26.50 -20.99 8.82
N ASP A 234 26.01 -19.78 8.53
CA ASP A 234 26.85 -18.58 8.45
C ASP A 234 27.59 -18.34 9.78
N TYR A 235 26.94 -18.59 10.93
CA TYR A 235 27.58 -18.54 12.25
C TYR A 235 28.67 -19.61 12.40
N LEU A 236 28.42 -20.85 12.00
CA LEU A 236 29.41 -21.93 12.06
C LEU A 236 30.63 -21.63 11.17
N THR A 237 30.39 -21.09 9.97
CA THR A 237 31.45 -20.67 9.05
C THR A 237 32.26 -19.50 9.62
N GLN A 238 31.62 -18.50 10.25
CA GLN A 238 32.33 -17.40 10.93
C GLN A 238 33.13 -17.88 12.16
N SER A 239 32.67 -18.96 12.79
CA SER A 239 33.35 -19.60 13.92
C SER A 239 34.40 -20.62 13.48
N SER A 240 34.73 -20.69 12.18
CA SER A 240 35.71 -21.61 11.60
C SER A 240 35.44 -23.10 11.86
N VAL A 241 34.17 -23.49 11.98
CA VAL A 241 33.76 -24.91 12.11
C VAL A 241 33.74 -25.57 10.74
N SER A 242 34.36 -26.75 10.61
CA SER A 242 34.44 -27.47 9.33
C SER A 242 33.05 -27.92 8.85
N PRO A 243 32.77 -27.88 7.53
CA PRO A 243 31.51 -28.39 6.97
C PRO A 243 31.21 -29.87 7.26
N GLU A 244 32.24 -30.67 7.55
CA GLU A 244 32.19 -32.11 7.80
C GLU A 244 32.10 -32.45 9.30
N THR A 245 32.14 -31.45 10.19
CA THR A 245 32.07 -31.67 11.63
C THR A 245 30.73 -32.33 11.99
N PRO A 246 30.74 -33.43 12.76
CA PRO A 246 29.51 -34.14 13.12
C PRO A 246 28.63 -33.33 14.08
N LEU A 247 27.33 -33.57 14.03
CA LEU A 247 26.33 -32.84 14.82
C LEU A 247 26.58 -32.95 16.33
N SER A 248 27.11 -34.08 16.80
CA SER A 248 27.49 -34.29 18.21
C SER A 248 28.61 -33.37 18.68
N GLU A 249 29.48 -32.92 17.78
CA GLU A 249 30.57 -31.98 18.09
C GLU A 249 30.14 -30.52 17.91
N ILE A 250 29.15 -30.26 17.04
CA ILE A 250 28.58 -28.91 16.83
C ILE A 250 27.67 -28.50 17.99
N LEU A 251 26.88 -29.43 18.53
CA LEU A 251 25.86 -29.14 19.54
C LEU A 251 26.43 -29.21 20.95
N GLU A 252 26.58 -28.04 21.58
CA GLU A 252 27.02 -27.89 22.97
C GLU A 252 25.96 -27.17 23.83
N GLU A 253 26.12 -27.22 25.15
CA GLU A 253 25.15 -26.66 26.11
C GLU A 253 24.92 -25.14 25.96
N PHE A 254 25.94 -24.41 25.47
CA PHE A 254 25.91 -22.95 25.29
C PHE A 254 25.63 -22.50 23.86
N ILE A 255 25.34 -23.41 22.93
CA ILE A 255 25.25 -23.12 21.50
C ILE A 255 24.22 -22.02 21.17
N LEU A 256 23.08 -22.01 21.87
CA LEU A 256 22.04 -21.00 21.67
C LEU A 256 22.49 -19.62 22.18
N SER A 257 23.24 -19.58 23.28
CA SER A 257 23.77 -18.35 23.86
C SER A 257 24.86 -17.75 22.97
N ARG A 258 25.79 -18.59 22.48
CA ARG A 258 26.83 -18.16 21.53
C ARG A 258 26.24 -17.70 20.20
N PHE A 259 25.28 -18.43 19.63
CA PHE A 259 24.59 -18.00 18.42
C PHE A 259 23.92 -16.62 18.60
N ARG A 260 23.29 -16.38 19.76
CA ARG A 260 22.69 -15.09 20.08
C ARG A 260 23.74 -13.97 20.20
N ARG A 261 24.78 -14.19 21.01
CA ARG A 261 25.77 -13.17 21.39
C ARG A 261 26.79 -12.88 20.29
N ASP A 262 27.30 -13.93 19.65
CA ASP A 262 28.47 -13.85 18.78
C ASP A 262 28.08 -13.62 17.30
N TYR A 263 26.81 -13.90 16.94
CA TYR A 263 26.31 -13.73 15.57
C TYR A 263 25.10 -12.80 15.47
N ILE A 264 24.01 -13.09 16.19
CA ILE A 264 22.77 -12.33 16.03
C ILE A 264 22.87 -10.90 16.56
N LEU A 265 23.47 -10.70 17.75
CA LEU A 265 23.61 -9.38 18.37
C LEU A 265 24.44 -8.41 17.49
N PRO A 266 25.62 -8.78 16.95
CA PRO A 266 26.34 -7.94 15.99
C PRO A 266 25.54 -7.56 14.72
N LEU A 267 24.66 -8.44 14.25
CA LEU A 267 23.80 -8.14 13.10
C LEU A 267 22.69 -7.14 13.44
N ILE A 268 22.22 -7.13 14.68
CA ILE A 268 21.27 -6.12 15.19
C ILE A 268 22.00 -4.78 15.36
N ASP A 269 23.15 -4.78 16.03
CA ASP A 269 23.92 -3.56 16.31
C ASP A 269 24.38 -2.86 15.02
N SER A 270 24.63 -3.64 13.95
CA SER A 270 24.97 -3.12 12.61
C SER A 270 23.75 -2.81 11.72
N ASN A 271 22.53 -2.84 12.25
CA ASN A 271 21.27 -2.63 11.50
C ASN A 271 21.06 -3.56 10.29
N LYS A 272 21.76 -4.70 10.25
CA LYS A 272 21.60 -5.72 9.19
C LYS A 272 20.43 -6.67 9.49
N MET A 273 19.96 -6.72 10.72
CA MET A 273 18.84 -7.55 11.16
C MET A 273 17.95 -6.83 12.16
N ALA A 274 16.63 -6.90 11.96
CA ALA A 274 15.68 -6.36 12.92
C ALA A 274 15.51 -7.29 14.14
N PRO A 275 15.28 -6.76 15.37
CA PRO A 275 15.05 -7.56 16.58
C PRO A 275 13.91 -8.59 16.45
N TYR A 276 12.86 -8.26 15.70
CA TYR A 276 11.76 -9.20 15.42
C TYR A 276 12.22 -10.41 14.58
N SER A 277 13.02 -10.16 13.53
CA SER A 277 13.58 -11.23 12.70
C SER A 277 14.54 -12.09 13.52
N ALA A 278 15.37 -11.45 14.35
CA ALA A 278 16.25 -12.14 15.30
C ALA A 278 15.48 -13.06 16.26
N ASN A 279 14.37 -12.59 16.83
CA ASN A 279 13.51 -13.41 17.69
C ASN A 279 12.89 -14.60 16.94
N THR A 280 12.57 -14.44 15.66
CA THR A 280 12.09 -15.55 14.82
C THR A 280 13.19 -16.60 14.64
N LEU A 281 14.43 -16.19 14.34
CA LEU A 281 15.58 -17.10 14.22
C LEU A 281 15.87 -17.82 15.54
N MET A 282 15.89 -17.09 16.67
CA MET A 282 16.07 -17.65 18.01
C MET A 282 14.97 -18.68 18.34
N SER A 283 13.72 -18.39 17.99
CA SER A 283 12.62 -19.34 18.20
C SER A 283 12.75 -20.59 17.33
N CYS A 284 13.14 -20.46 16.06
CA CYS A 284 13.38 -21.60 15.18
C CYS A 284 14.52 -22.46 15.73
N MET A 285 15.67 -21.85 16.06
CA MET A 285 16.83 -22.53 16.61
C MET A 285 16.50 -23.27 17.92
N ARG A 286 15.79 -22.62 18.86
CA ARG A 286 15.34 -23.25 20.10
C ARG A 286 14.49 -24.50 19.86
N LYS A 287 13.55 -24.44 18.91
CA LYS A 287 12.72 -25.60 18.57
C LYS A 287 13.56 -26.72 17.93
N THR A 288 14.51 -26.37 17.07
CA THR A 288 15.46 -27.31 16.45
C THR A 288 16.33 -28.00 17.51
N LEU A 289 16.88 -27.26 18.48
CA LEU A 289 17.65 -27.84 19.60
C LEU A 289 16.79 -28.75 20.48
N LYS A 290 15.52 -28.39 20.73
CA LYS A 290 14.57 -29.26 21.44
C LYS A 290 14.31 -30.57 20.68
N ARG A 291 14.38 -30.56 19.34
CA ARG A 291 14.31 -31.79 18.52
C ARG A 291 15.60 -32.60 18.59
N ALA A 292 16.76 -31.94 18.58
CA ALA A 292 18.06 -32.62 18.73
C ALA A 292 18.15 -33.40 20.05
N LYS A 293 17.62 -32.85 21.16
CA LYS A 293 17.53 -33.54 22.45
C LYS A 293 16.78 -34.87 22.42
N LYS A 294 15.91 -35.09 21.44
CA LYS A 294 15.11 -36.31 21.31
C LYS A 294 15.81 -37.40 20.50
N ILE A 295 16.93 -37.09 19.85
CA ILE A 295 17.72 -38.06 19.07
C ILE A 295 18.48 -38.94 20.05
N LYS A 296 18.19 -40.25 20.03
CA LYS A 296 18.80 -41.22 20.94
C LYS A 296 20.29 -41.35 20.63
N SER A 297 21.11 -41.42 21.68
CA SER A 297 22.57 -41.61 21.61
C SER A 297 23.38 -40.45 21.03
N LEU A 298 22.78 -39.28 20.76
CA LEU A 298 23.49 -38.11 20.21
C LEU A 298 24.47 -37.45 21.20
N GLY A 299 24.35 -37.73 22.50
CA GLY A 299 25.12 -37.07 23.55
C GLY A 299 24.64 -35.66 23.90
N PHE A 300 23.66 -35.11 23.16
CA PHE A 300 23.09 -33.79 23.42
C PHE A 300 21.89 -33.84 24.38
N THR A 301 22.14 -33.60 25.67
CA THR A 301 21.14 -33.77 26.74
C THR A 301 20.39 -32.48 27.09
N SER A 302 21.06 -31.33 27.03
CA SER A 302 20.49 -30.05 27.42
C SER A 302 21.18 -28.86 26.74
N PHE A 303 20.53 -27.71 26.78
CA PHE A 303 21.10 -26.42 26.39
C PHE A 303 20.53 -25.33 27.28
N HIS A 304 21.31 -24.28 27.52
CA HIS A 304 20.84 -23.12 28.24
C HIS A 304 19.90 -22.29 27.35
N ASP A 305 18.63 -22.24 27.75
CA ASP A 305 17.68 -21.34 27.11
C ASP A 305 18.00 -19.88 27.51
N ILE A 306 17.84 -18.96 26.57
CA ILE A 306 18.13 -17.54 26.76
C ILE A 306 16.97 -16.71 26.24
N GLU A 307 16.67 -15.61 26.92
CA GLU A 307 15.65 -14.68 26.46
C GLU A 307 15.99 -14.08 25.10
N GLY A 308 14.94 -13.73 24.36
CA GLY A 308 15.06 -13.07 23.07
C GLY A 308 15.65 -11.66 23.18
N PHE A 309 15.50 -10.90 22.11
CA PHE A 309 15.74 -9.47 22.12
C PHE A 309 14.45 -8.75 22.50
N ASP A 310 14.57 -7.65 23.24
CA ASP A 310 13.43 -6.78 23.48
C ASP A 310 12.91 -6.31 22.12
N ALA A 311 11.65 -6.64 21.84
CA ALA A 311 11.05 -6.46 20.53
C ALA A 311 10.58 -5.02 20.34
N SER A 312 11.45 -4.05 20.66
CA SER A 312 11.27 -2.65 20.24
C SER A 312 11.35 -2.63 18.71
N ARG A 313 10.18 -2.75 18.10
CA ARG A 313 10.02 -2.83 16.65
C ARG A 313 10.35 -1.45 16.08
N VAL A 314 11.46 -1.34 15.35
CA VAL A 314 11.83 -0.16 14.53
C VAL A 314 10.93 -0.03 13.28
N THR A 315 9.67 -0.47 13.35
CA THR A 315 8.69 -0.29 12.29
C THR A 315 7.54 0.52 12.83
N ASN A 316 7.32 1.73 12.28
CA ASN A 316 6.22 2.65 12.61
C ASN A 316 4.81 2.06 12.38
N MET A 317 4.67 0.76 12.09
CA MET A 317 3.39 0.09 11.84
C MET A 317 2.43 0.13 13.04
N TYR A 318 2.94 0.20 14.27
CA TYR A 318 2.15 0.33 15.50
C TYR A 318 2.08 1.77 16.02
N LYS A 319 2.74 2.71 15.33
CA LYS A 319 2.72 4.13 15.66
C LYS A 319 1.48 4.75 15.02
N PRO A 320 0.51 5.26 15.81
CA PRO A 320 -0.64 5.97 15.27
C PRO A 320 -0.20 7.21 14.48
N TYR A 321 -1.03 7.65 13.53
CA TYR A 321 -0.84 8.94 12.88
C TYR A 321 -1.05 10.07 13.90
N SER A 322 -0.22 11.11 13.82
CA SER A 322 -0.41 12.32 14.63
C SER A 322 -1.71 13.04 14.24
N LEU A 323 -2.21 13.97 15.05
CA LEU A 323 -3.40 14.75 14.69
C LEU A 323 -3.20 15.53 13.38
N LYS A 324 -2.02 16.13 13.18
CA LYS A 324 -1.65 16.85 11.97
C LYS A 324 -1.58 15.92 10.75
N GLU A 325 -1.02 14.72 10.90
CA GLU A 325 -1.00 13.70 9.84
C GLU A 325 -2.43 13.24 9.52
N ARG A 326 -3.27 13.02 10.54
CA ARG A 326 -4.68 12.61 10.39
C ARG A 326 -5.48 13.64 9.60
N GLU A 327 -5.37 14.92 9.92
CA GLU A 327 -6.11 15.99 9.22
C GLU A 327 -5.73 16.07 7.74
N GLN A 328 -4.43 15.99 7.41
CA GLN A 328 -3.95 15.97 6.04
C GLN A 328 -4.48 14.74 5.27
N ILE A 329 -4.38 13.55 5.87
CA ILE A 329 -4.89 12.31 5.27
C ILE A 329 -6.41 12.40 5.05
N ASN A 330 -7.16 12.90 6.03
CA ASN A 330 -8.62 13.07 5.95
C ASN A 330 -9.01 14.00 4.81
N GLY A 331 -8.33 15.15 4.71
CA GLY A 331 -8.54 16.12 3.65
C GLY A 331 -8.28 15.53 2.27
N ALA A 332 -7.17 14.80 2.11
CA ALA A 332 -6.82 14.14 0.84
C ALA A 332 -7.85 13.08 0.42
N ILE A 333 -8.25 12.20 1.34
CA ILE A 333 -9.24 11.15 1.09
C ILE A 333 -10.60 11.77 0.73
N ALA A 334 -11.08 12.73 1.53
CA ALA A 334 -12.37 13.37 1.30
C ALA A 334 -12.40 14.14 -0.03
N SER A 335 -11.32 14.85 -0.37
CA SER A 335 -11.18 15.58 -1.63
C SER A 335 -11.25 14.65 -2.85
N ASP A 336 -10.53 13.53 -2.82
CA ASP A 336 -10.52 12.56 -3.92
C ASP A 336 -11.87 11.83 -4.05
N ILE A 337 -12.52 11.46 -2.94
CA ILE A 337 -13.86 10.84 -2.97
C ILE A 337 -14.89 11.83 -3.54
N THR A 338 -14.87 13.08 -3.10
CA THR A 338 -15.79 14.14 -3.59
C THR A 338 -15.59 14.38 -5.08
N SER A 339 -14.33 14.48 -5.51
CA SER A 339 -13.98 14.61 -6.93
C SER A 339 -14.48 13.43 -7.75
N THR A 340 -14.33 12.20 -7.23
CA THR A 340 -14.82 10.98 -7.89
C THR A 340 -16.33 10.98 -8.03
N LYS A 341 -17.07 11.30 -6.95
CA LYS A 341 -18.53 11.39 -6.99
C LYS A 341 -19.02 12.41 -8.02
N LYS A 342 -18.35 13.57 -8.12
CA LYS A 342 -18.65 14.57 -9.14
C LYS A 342 -18.45 14.04 -10.56
N MET A 343 -17.39 13.26 -10.81
CA MET A 343 -17.13 12.63 -12.12
C MET A 343 -18.06 11.44 -12.43
N MET A 344 -18.80 10.94 -11.44
CA MET A 344 -19.83 9.89 -11.65
C MET A 344 -21.16 10.46 -12.12
N GLU A 345 -21.35 11.78 -12.09
CA GLU A 345 -22.50 12.43 -12.69
C GLU A 345 -22.45 12.29 -14.23
N PRO A 346 -23.59 12.09 -14.91
CA PRO A 346 -23.61 11.99 -16.36
C PRO A 346 -22.96 13.20 -17.02
N TYR A 347 -22.05 12.95 -17.96
CA TYR A 347 -21.36 14.01 -18.69
C TYR A 347 -22.36 14.86 -19.50
N LEU A 348 -22.34 16.18 -19.26
CA LEU A 348 -23.14 17.15 -20.02
C LEU A 348 -22.35 17.64 -21.24
N LYS A 349 -22.91 17.44 -22.43
CA LYS A 349 -22.32 17.91 -23.68
C LYS A 349 -22.21 19.44 -23.66
N THR A 350 -21.04 19.97 -24.00
CA THR A 350 -20.83 21.41 -24.05
C THR A 350 -21.12 22.00 -25.42
N GLY A 351 -21.14 21.18 -26.48
CA GLY A 351 -21.35 21.67 -27.84
C GLY A 351 -20.21 22.56 -28.36
N VAL A 352 -19.05 22.51 -27.70
CA VAL A 352 -17.87 23.33 -28.03
C VAL A 352 -17.03 22.63 -29.10
N GLY A 353 -16.50 23.43 -30.03
CA GLY A 353 -15.66 22.97 -31.14
C GLY A 353 -16.44 22.71 -32.43
N SER A 354 -15.74 22.22 -33.45
CA SER A 354 -16.26 21.93 -34.78
C SER A 354 -15.63 20.66 -35.34
N TYR A 355 -16.25 20.05 -36.34
CA TYR A 355 -15.71 18.87 -37.00
C TYR A 355 -14.31 19.14 -37.60
N PRO A 356 -13.24 18.46 -37.13
CA PRO A 356 -11.86 18.78 -37.52
C PRO A 356 -11.31 17.91 -38.65
N LEU A 357 -12.10 17.02 -39.25
CA LEU A 357 -11.60 16.03 -40.21
C LEU A 357 -12.05 16.35 -41.64
N THR A 358 -11.22 15.97 -42.60
CA THR A 358 -11.55 15.93 -44.04
C THR A 358 -12.39 14.69 -44.38
N SER A 359 -12.87 14.60 -45.62
CA SER A 359 -13.54 13.39 -46.15
C SER A 359 -12.68 12.12 -46.03
N ASP A 360 -11.36 12.27 -46.07
CA ASP A 360 -10.39 11.17 -45.91
C ASP A 360 -9.96 10.96 -44.45
N TYR A 361 -10.68 11.55 -43.48
CA TYR A 361 -10.42 11.47 -42.04
C TYR A 361 -9.05 12.03 -41.59
N LYS A 362 -8.41 12.88 -42.39
CA LYS A 362 -7.21 13.62 -41.99
C LYS A 362 -7.60 14.90 -41.26
N ILE A 363 -6.83 15.29 -40.24
CA ILE A 363 -7.03 16.52 -39.49
C ILE A 363 -6.82 17.73 -40.42
N ILE A 364 -7.81 18.62 -40.47
CA ILE A 364 -7.74 19.86 -41.23
C ILE A 364 -6.68 20.77 -40.59
N PRO A 365 -5.79 21.42 -41.38
CA PRO A 365 -4.82 22.37 -40.86
C PRO A 365 -5.48 23.42 -39.94
N ASN A 366 -4.84 23.74 -38.81
CA ASN A 366 -5.33 24.66 -37.76
C ASN A 366 -6.63 24.25 -37.04
N LYS A 367 -7.22 23.09 -37.33
CA LYS A 367 -8.36 22.54 -36.59
C LYS A 367 -7.99 21.47 -35.56
N GLY A 368 -6.70 21.22 -35.33
CA GLY A 368 -6.23 20.30 -34.29
C GLY A 368 -6.27 20.90 -32.87
N THR A 369 -7.36 21.54 -32.47
CA THR A 369 -7.52 22.15 -31.14
C THR A 369 -8.22 21.19 -30.16
N LEU A 370 -8.05 21.40 -28.86
CA LEU A 370 -8.71 20.60 -27.81
C LEU A 370 -10.24 20.71 -27.86
N ASP A 371 -10.77 21.87 -28.24
CA ASP A 371 -12.21 22.08 -28.45
C ASP A 371 -12.74 21.18 -29.58
N ASN A 372 -12.01 21.06 -30.68
CA ASN A 372 -12.42 20.18 -31.77
C ASN A 372 -12.22 18.69 -31.42
N ALA A 373 -11.25 18.36 -30.55
CA ALA A 373 -11.17 17.01 -29.97
C ALA A 373 -12.38 16.71 -29.08
N ARG A 374 -12.85 17.69 -28.30
CA ARG A 374 -14.08 17.58 -27.50
C ARG A 374 -15.30 17.38 -28.39
N TYR A 375 -15.40 18.10 -29.51
CA TYR A 375 -16.46 17.89 -30.50
C TYR A 375 -16.49 16.45 -31.05
N LEU A 376 -15.32 15.87 -31.39
CA LEU A 376 -15.23 14.47 -31.81
C LEU A 376 -15.68 13.51 -30.69
N PHE A 377 -15.25 13.78 -29.45
CA PHE A 377 -15.61 12.99 -28.29
C PHE A 377 -17.13 12.96 -28.04
N GLU A 378 -17.80 14.11 -28.12
CA GLU A 378 -19.23 14.25 -27.84
C GLU A 378 -20.16 13.73 -28.93
N ASN A 379 -19.74 13.82 -30.20
CA ASN A 379 -20.60 13.55 -31.36
C ASN A 379 -20.27 12.24 -32.09
N TYR A 380 -19.03 11.74 -31.98
CA TYR A 380 -18.57 10.58 -32.76
C TYR A 380 -17.97 9.46 -31.91
N LEU A 381 -17.75 9.68 -30.61
CA LEU A 381 -17.22 8.67 -29.67
C LEU A 381 -18.20 8.36 -28.52
N ASP A 382 -19.46 8.78 -28.64
CA ASP A 382 -20.53 8.53 -27.65
C ASP A 382 -20.17 8.94 -26.22
N CYS A 383 -19.32 9.96 -26.05
CA CYS A 383 -18.78 10.38 -24.76
C CYS A 383 -18.05 9.26 -23.99
N LYS A 384 -17.50 8.25 -24.69
CA LYS A 384 -16.74 7.15 -24.10
C LYS A 384 -15.23 7.39 -24.20
N PRO A 385 -14.46 7.21 -23.12
CA PRO A 385 -13.01 7.31 -23.16
C PRO A 385 -12.39 6.34 -24.18
N VAL A 386 -11.43 6.83 -24.95
CA VAL A 386 -10.61 6.09 -25.92
C VAL A 386 -9.15 6.12 -25.51
N PHE A 387 -8.43 5.01 -25.70
CA PHE A 387 -7.03 4.82 -25.31
C PHE A 387 -6.11 4.47 -26.50
N TYR A 388 -4.80 4.69 -26.34
CA TYR A 388 -3.80 4.42 -27.40
C TYR A 388 -3.60 2.93 -27.68
N GLU A 389 -3.86 2.10 -26.66
CA GLU A 389 -3.65 0.66 -26.65
C GLU A 389 -4.83 -0.13 -27.27
N GLU A 390 -5.97 0.53 -27.48
CA GLU A 390 -7.18 -0.09 -28.05
C GLU A 390 -7.21 0.04 -29.58
N PRO A 391 -7.79 -0.95 -30.30
CA PRO A 391 -8.06 -0.83 -31.73
C PRO A 391 -9.14 0.24 -31.96
N GLY A 392 -8.71 1.50 -32.04
CA GLY A 392 -9.59 2.66 -32.13
C GLY A 392 -10.29 2.80 -33.47
N SER A 393 -11.51 3.34 -33.44
CA SER A 393 -12.22 3.86 -34.59
C SER A 393 -11.39 4.95 -35.30
N VAL A 394 -11.72 5.27 -36.56
CA VAL A 394 -11.02 6.32 -37.30
C VAL A 394 -11.09 7.66 -36.56
N TYR A 395 -12.25 7.95 -35.94
CA TYR A 395 -12.44 9.12 -35.07
C TYR A 395 -11.61 9.06 -33.79
N GLY A 396 -11.49 7.88 -33.15
CA GLY A 396 -10.68 7.68 -31.96
C GLY A 396 -9.19 7.92 -32.22
N LYS A 397 -8.68 7.43 -33.36
CA LYS A 397 -7.30 7.69 -33.80
C LYS A 397 -7.06 9.17 -34.07
N ALA A 398 -8.03 9.86 -34.67
CA ALA A 398 -7.92 11.29 -34.93
C ALA A 398 -7.95 12.10 -33.63
N PHE A 399 -8.86 11.77 -32.71
CA PHE A 399 -8.91 12.34 -31.36
C PHE A 399 -7.57 12.22 -30.64
N LEU A 400 -7.02 11.01 -30.56
CA LEU A 400 -5.74 10.76 -29.87
C LEU A 400 -4.58 11.54 -30.49
N ARG A 401 -4.53 11.68 -31.82
CA ARG A 401 -3.53 12.52 -32.50
C ARG A 401 -3.66 13.99 -32.14
N ILE A 402 -4.89 14.52 -32.07
CA ILE A 402 -5.13 15.91 -31.65
C ILE A 402 -4.63 16.11 -30.22
N VAL A 403 -4.99 15.22 -29.29
CA VAL A 403 -4.53 15.27 -27.89
C VAL A 403 -3.00 15.25 -27.83
N GLN A 404 -2.35 14.31 -28.52
CA GLN A 404 -0.90 14.20 -28.56
C GLN A 404 -0.22 15.46 -29.13
N SER A 405 -0.79 16.07 -30.17
CA SER A 405 -0.23 17.27 -30.78
C SER A 405 -0.31 18.52 -29.87
N ASN A 406 -1.26 18.54 -28.94
CA ASN A 406 -1.41 19.62 -27.95
C ASN A 406 -0.60 19.35 -26.66
N GLN A 407 0.19 18.27 -26.60
CA GLN A 407 1.08 17.93 -25.49
C GLN A 407 0.38 17.79 -24.12
N ILE A 408 -0.93 17.53 -24.08
CA ILE A 408 -1.67 17.28 -22.84
C ILE A 408 -1.76 15.78 -22.56
N GLY A 409 -1.65 15.38 -21.29
CA GLY A 409 -1.85 14.01 -20.87
C GLY A 409 -3.30 13.56 -21.09
N LEU A 410 -3.51 12.37 -21.65
CA LEU A 410 -4.85 11.85 -21.95
C LEU A 410 -5.74 11.72 -20.70
N HIS A 411 -5.19 11.19 -19.61
CA HIS A 411 -5.90 11.07 -18.33
C HIS A 411 -6.22 12.44 -17.71
N GLU A 412 -5.32 13.41 -17.87
CA GLU A 412 -5.51 14.78 -17.38
C GLU A 412 -6.62 15.48 -18.17
N LEU A 413 -6.67 15.30 -19.49
CA LEU A 413 -7.74 15.83 -20.34
C LEU A 413 -9.11 15.31 -19.91
N TYR A 414 -9.27 13.99 -19.72
CA TYR A 414 -10.54 13.42 -19.26
C TYR A 414 -10.93 13.93 -17.87
N LYS A 415 -9.97 14.05 -16.96
CA LYS A 415 -10.20 14.62 -15.63
C LYS A 415 -10.71 16.07 -15.72
N ASN A 416 -10.13 16.89 -16.61
CA ASN A 416 -10.56 18.28 -16.84
C ASN A 416 -11.98 18.36 -17.42
N TRP A 417 -12.40 17.34 -18.17
CA TRP A 417 -13.78 17.22 -18.66
C TRP A 417 -14.75 16.60 -17.64
N GLY A 418 -14.26 16.20 -16.46
CA GLY A 418 -15.08 15.56 -15.43
C GLY A 418 -15.44 14.11 -15.76
N ILE A 419 -14.62 13.43 -16.57
CA ILE A 419 -14.88 12.08 -17.07
C ILE A 419 -13.94 11.10 -16.40
N ILE A 420 -14.49 9.97 -15.95
CA ILE A 420 -13.70 8.87 -15.42
C ILE A 420 -13.12 8.08 -16.60
N PRO A 421 -11.80 8.13 -16.86
CA PRO A 421 -11.23 7.42 -17.99
C PRO A 421 -11.29 5.91 -17.77
N ILE A 422 -10.81 5.46 -16.61
CA ILE A 422 -10.71 4.06 -16.24
C ILE A 422 -10.83 3.94 -14.72
N VAL A 423 -11.53 2.90 -14.25
CA VAL A 423 -11.60 2.56 -12.83
C VAL A 423 -10.35 1.76 -12.48
N ASP A 424 -9.26 2.44 -12.16
CA ASP A 424 -7.99 1.82 -11.82
C ASP A 424 -7.69 1.89 -10.30
N ARG A 425 -6.47 1.50 -9.92
CA ARG A 425 -6.02 1.55 -8.52
C ARG A 425 -6.08 2.96 -7.94
N ALA A 426 -5.88 3.99 -8.75
CA ALA A 426 -5.89 5.39 -8.31
C ALA A 426 -7.27 5.82 -7.83
N LEU A 427 -8.29 5.41 -8.57
CA LEU A 427 -9.66 5.78 -8.30
C LEU A 427 -10.24 5.02 -7.10
N ILE A 428 -9.83 3.76 -6.91
CA ILE A 428 -10.31 2.91 -5.82
C ILE A 428 -9.57 3.14 -4.49
N ALA A 429 -8.30 3.53 -4.52
CA ALA A 429 -7.47 3.70 -3.32
C ALA A 429 -8.10 4.59 -2.22
N PRO A 430 -8.72 5.76 -2.51
CA PRO A 430 -9.36 6.59 -1.49
C PRO A 430 -10.47 5.86 -0.72
N PHE A 431 -11.25 5.00 -1.39
CA PHE A 431 -12.32 4.24 -0.75
C PHE A 431 -11.77 3.15 0.18
N ILE A 432 -10.69 2.48 -0.20
CA ILE A 432 -10.00 1.51 0.66
C ILE A 432 -9.39 2.20 1.88
N LEU A 433 -8.73 3.35 1.68
CA LEU A 433 -8.19 4.16 2.78
C LEU A 433 -9.31 4.66 3.71
N ARG A 434 -10.45 5.06 3.16
CA ARG A 434 -11.61 5.49 3.94
C ARG A 434 -12.18 4.35 4.80
N LEU A 435 -12.33 3.14 4.24
CA LEU A 435 -12.73 1.98 5.03
C LEU A 435 -11.71 1.67 6.14
N ALA A 436 -10.41 1.63 5.81
CA ALA A 436 -9.36 1.38 6.80
C ALA A 436 -9.38 2.39 7.96
N GLN A 437 -9.64 3.66 7.64
CA GLN A 437 -9.77 4.72 8.62
C GLN A 437 -10.98 4.56 9.54
N ILE A 438 -12.17 4.29 9.00
CA ILE A 438 -13.40 4.26 9.80
C ILE A 438 -13.59 2.96 10.55
N THR A 439 -13.02 1.85 10.06
CA THR A 439 -13.18 0.51 10.68
C THR A 439 -11.92 0.03 11.39
N GLY A 440 -10.72 0.53 11.05
CA GLY A 440 -9.47 -0.03 11.55
C GLY A 440 -9.25 -1.49 11.14
N MET A 441 -9.90 -1.96 10.07
CA MET A 441 -9.70 -3.31 9.53
C MET A 441 -8.30 -3.48 8.94
N ASN A 442 -7.83 -4.73 8.91
CA ASN A 442 -6.59 -5.06 8.23
C ASN A 442 -6.74 -4.90 6.70
N SER A 443 -5.65 -4.53 6.02
CA SER A 443 -5.66 -4.32 4.57
C SER A 443 -6.19 -5.52 3.80
N ASP A 444 -5.75 -6.73 4.16
CA ASP A 444 -6.15 -7.97 3.46
C ASP A 444 -7.66 -8.22 3.62
N SER A 445 -8.19 -7.96 4.81
CA SER A 445 -9.63 -8.10 5.08
C SER A 445 -10.46 -7.10 4.28
N ILE A 446 -9.99 -5.85 4.13
CA ILE A 446 -10.67 -4.83 3.32
C ILE A 446 -10.66 -5.21 1.84
N CYS A 447 -9.50 -5.64 1.32
CA CYS A 447 -9.36 -6.09 -0.06
C CYS A 447 -10.25 -7.32 -0.36
N ALA A 448 -10.48 -8.17 0.63
CA ALA A 448 -11.29 -9.38 0.51
C ALA A 448 -12.80 -9.15 0.60
N LEU A 449 -13.29 -7.95 0.98
CA LEU A 449 -14.72 -7.68 1.11
C LEU A 449 -15.49 -7.97 -0.17
N GLU A 450 -16.69 -8.50 -0.02
CA GLU A 450 -17.69 -8.76 -1.05
C GLU A 450 -18.85 -7.74 -0.99
N LEU A 451 -19.70 -7.76 -2.00
CA LEU A 451 -20.80 -6.80 -2.15
C LEU A 451 -21.84 -6.86 -1.02
N ASP A 452 -22.02 -8.06 -0.46
CA ASP A 452 -23.07 -8.36 0.52
C ASP A 452 -22.54 -8.38 1.95
N ASP A 453 -21.25 -8.07 2.13
CA ASP A 453 -20.59 -8.13 3.44
C ASP A 453 -21.00 -7.00 4.40
N PHE A 454 -21.62 -5.93 3.88
CA PHE A 454 -22.21 -4.88 4.72
C PHE A 454 -23.66 -5.20 5.01
N VAL A 455 -23.95 -5.45 6.29
CA VAL A 455 -25.29 -5.71 6.81
C VAL A 455 -25.73 -4.51 7.63
N SER A 456 -26.79 -3.82 7.18
CA SER A 456 -27.33 -2.63 7.85
C SER A 456 -27.92 -2.92 9.22
N GLU A 457 -28.44 -4.14 9.41
CA GLU A 457 -29.02 -4.58 10.67
C GLU A 457 -28.85 -6.10 10.83
N HIS A 458 -27.97 -6.52 11.73
CA HIS A 458 -27.75 -7.95 12.01
C HIS A 458 -28.97 -8.57 12.70
N HIS A 459 -29.39 -9.77 12.25
CA HIS A 459 -30.64 -10.41 12.69
C HIS A 459 -30.79 -10.56 14.21
N ILE A 460 -29.69 -10.81 14.93
CA ILE A 460 -29.71 -11.06 16.38
C ILE A 460 -29.51 -9.78 17.19
N THR A 461 -28.57 -8.93 16.78
CA THR A 461 -28.09 -7.81 17.62
C THR A 461 -28.68 -6.48 17.20
N LYS A 462 -29.37 -6.43 16.05
CA LYS A 462 -30.02 -5.23 15.49
C LYS A 462 -29.05 -4.07 15.25
N LYS A 463 -27.75 -4.38 15.15
CA LYS A 463 -26.68 -3.41 14.91
C LYS A 463 -26.10 -3.61 13.50
N PRO A 464 -25.65 -2.53 12.85
CA PRO A 464 -24.92 -2.62 11.60
C PRO A 464 -23.57 -3.32 11.81
N CYS A 465 -23.17 -4.15 10.86
CA CYS A 465 -21.91 -4.87 10.92
C CYS A 465 -21.32 -5.14 9.53
N LEU A 466 -20.01 -5.40 9.51
CA LEU A 466 -19.32 -6.00 8.38
C LEU A 466 -19.03 -7.48 8.68
N THR A 467 -19.41 -8.37 7.77
CA THR A 467 -18.94 -9.75 7.75
C THR A 467 -17.67 -9.82 6.92
N TYR A 468 -16.64 -10.50 7.40
CA TYR A 468 -15.43 -10.70 6.58
C TYR A 468 -14.70 -11.99 6.96
N TRP A 469 -13.92 -12.48 5.99
CA TRP A 469 -13.12 -13.69 6.14
C TRP A 469 -11.68 -13.36 6.54
N LYS A 470 -11.14 -14.15 7.47
CA LYS A 470 -9.74 -14.06 7.90
C LYS A 470 -9.11 -15.44 7.86
N GLU A 471 -8.20 -15.66 6.92
CA GLU A 471 -7.38 -16.87 6.92
C GLU A 471 -6.51 -16.91 8.17
N ARG A 472 -6.68 -17.94 8.99
CA ARG A 472 -5.83 -18.16 10.17
C ARG A 472 -4.60 -18.96 9.77
N SER A 473 -3.45 -18.52 10.25
CA SER A 473 -2.12 -19.11 10.02
C SER A 473 -1.93 -20.56 10.52
N GLY A 474 -2.97 -21.19 11.07
CA GLY A 474 -2.94 -22.54 11.64
C GLY A 474 -3.16 -23.69 10.65
N GLY A 475 -3.51 -23.44 9.39
CA GLY A 475 -3.60 -24.49 8.36
C GLY A 475 -4.76 -25.49 8.54
N GLU A 476 -5.64 -25.31 9.52
CA GLU A 476 -6.88 -26.08 9.60
C GLU A 476 -7.85 -25.59 8.52
N LYS A 477 -8.16 -26.45 7.55
CA LYS A 477 -9.30 -26.25 6.65
C LYS A 477 -10.57 -26.26 7.49
N ALA A 478 -11.21 -25.11 7.63
CA ALA A 478 -12.48 -24.99 8.33
C ALA A 478 -13.61 -25.64 7.50
N TYR A 479 -14.41 -26.49 8.15
CA TYR A 479 -15.60 -27.12 7.58
C TYR A 479 -16.78 -26.13 7.45
N TYR A 480 -17.68 -26.45 6.52
CA TYR A 480 -18.83 -25.68 6.03
C TYR A 480 -19.93 -25.42 7.08
N LEU A 481 -19.88 -24.29 7.78
CA LEU A 481 -21.04 -23.58 8.34
C LEU A 481 -20.73 -22.08 8.35
N ASP A 482 -21.10 -21.37 7.28
CA ASP A 482 -20.69 -19.98 6.99
C ASP A 482 -21.13 -18.94 8.04
N ILE A 483 -22.19 -19.22 8.79
CA ILE A 483 -22.80 -18.25 9.73
C ILE A 483 -22.00 -18.15 11.05
N PHE A 484 -21.26 -19.19 11.43
CA PHE A 484 -20.50 -19.23 12.69
C PHE A 484 -19.01 -18.84 12.53
N ASN A 485 -18.54 -18.71 11.29
CA ASN A 485 -17.11 -18.51 10.98
C ASN A 485 -16.77 -17.12 10.42
N ALA A 486 -17.75 -16.36 9.92
CA ALA A 486 -17.53 -14.97 9.55
C ALA A 486 -17.20 -14.15 10.81
N GLU A 487 -16.06 -13.46 10.82
CA GLU A 487 -15.77 -12.50 11.88
C GLU A 487 -16.69 -11.29 11.69
N LEU A 488 -17.44 -10.93 12.73
CA LEU A 488 -18.34 -9.78 12.73
C LEU A 488 -17.61 -8.58 13.31
N GLN A 489 -17.53 -7.50 12.54
CA GLN A 489 -17.15 -6.20 13.05
C GLN A 489 -18.38 -5.32 13.24
N TRP A 490 -18.62 -4.92 14.49
CA TRP A 490 -19.70 -4.00 14.84
C TRP A 490 -19.35 -2.57 14.46
N LEU A 491 -20.36 -1.82 14.01
CA LEU A 491 -20.22 -0.42 13.64
C LEU A 491 -21.14 0.45 14.50
N THR A 492 -20.70 1.67 14.79
CA THR A 492 -21.61 2.74 15.24
C THR A 492 -22.50 3.19 14.09
N LEU A 493 -23.61 3.89 14.39
CA LEU A 493 -24.52 4.39 13.35
C LEU A 493 -23.80 5.29 12.33
N SER A 494 -22.99 6.24 12.82
CA SER A 494 -22.21 7.14 11.95
C SER A 494 -21.17 6.39 11.09
N GLN A 495 -20.53 5.35 11.63
CA GLN A 495 -19.64 4.49 10.85
C GLN A 495 -20.42 3.70 9.80
N ALA A 496 -21.58 3.16 10.14
CA ALA A 496 -22.42 2.41 9.22
C ALA A 496 -22.87 3.26 8.03
N ASP A 497 -23.22 4.53 8.26
CA ASP A 497 -23.56 5.46 7.19
C ASP A 497 -22.37 5.74 6.26
N SER A 498 -21.17 5.94 6.84
CA SER A 498 -19.94 6.13 6.07
C SER A 498 -19.53 4.88 5.28
N VAL A 499 -19.69 3.69 5.88
CA VAL A 499 -19.41 2.41 5.21
C VAL A 499 -20.42 2.19 4.07
N ARG A 500 -21.71 2.43 4.31
CA ARG A 500 -22.76 2.32 3.31
C ARG A 500 -22.49 3.22 2.11
N ASP A 501 -22.15 4.49 2.36
CA ASP A 501 -21.81 5.45 1.32
C ASP A 501 -20.62 4.97 0.46
N VAL A 502 -19.58 4.41 1.08
CA VAL A 502 -18.45 3.80 0.34
C VAL A 502 -18.91 2.61 -0.49
N PHE A 503 -19.68 1.68 0.10
CA PHE A 503 -20.18 0.49 -0.60
C PHE A 503 -21.04 0.87 -1.81
N ASP A 504 -22.01 1.76 -1.63
CA ASP A 504 -22.93 2.19 -2.69
C ASP A 504 -22.18 2.94 -3.80
N THR A 505 -21.23 3.80 -3.43
CA THR A 505 -20.40 4.53 -4.39
C THR A 505 -19.54 3.56 -5.22
N VAL A 506 -18.86 2.61 -4.57
CA VAL A 506 -18.00 1.63 -5.25
C VAL A 506 -18.83 0.68 -6.11
N LYS A 507 -20.01 0.24 -5.64
CA LYS A 507 -20.97 -0.58 -6.42
C LYS A 507 -21.35 0.13 -7.72
N LYS A 508 -21.75 1.39 -7.63
CA LYS A 508 -22.12 2.21 -8.80
C LYS A 508 -20.92 2.46 -9.72
N LEU A 509 -19.75 2.77 -9.16
CA LEU A 509 -18.53 3.02 -9.92
C LEU A 509 -18.07 1.79 -10.72
N THR A 510 -18.24 0.60 -10.13
CA THR A 510 -17.76 -0.66 -10.70
C THR A 510 -18.83 -1.43 -11.49
N GLU A 511 -20.05 -0.89 -11.63
CA GLU A 511 -21.19 -1.58 -12.26
C GLU A 511 -20.87 -2.11 -13.67
N ASN A 512 -20.26 -1.27 -14.50
CA ASN A 512 -19.94 -1.63 -15.89
C ASN A 512 -18.80 -2.65 -15.98
N ILE A 513 -17.73 -2.47 -15.20
CA ILE A 513 -16.58 -3.40 -15.22
C ILE A 513 -16.95 -4.77 -14.63
N ARG A 514 -17.96 -4.83 -13.75
CA ARG A 514 -18.42 -6.05 -13.11
C ARG A 514 -19.15 -6.98 -14.07
N LYS A 515 -19.85 -6.42 -15.07
CA LYS A 515 -20.49 -7.19 -16.16
C LYS A 515 -19.47 -7.97 -17.01
N GLU A 516 -18.23 -7.50 -17.06
CA GLU A 516 -17.13 -8.12 -17.80
C GLU A 516 -16.23 -9.01 -16.92
N ALA A 517 -16.45 -9.03 -15.61
CA ALA A 517 -15.63 -9.76 -14.65
C ALA A 517 -15.93 -11.27 -14.68
N SER A 518 -14.93 -12.11 -14.40
CA SER A 518 -15.16 -13.55 -14.27
C SER A 518 -16.01 -13.87 -13.04
N THR A 519 -16.78 -14.96 -13.09
CA THR A 519 -17.67 -15.40 -12.00
C THR A 519 -16.97 -15.45 -10.64
N SER A 520 -15.69 -15.85 -10.62
CA SER A 520 -14.85 -15.95 -9.42
C SER A 520 -14.55 -14.61 -8.70
N ILE A 521 -14.51 -13.48 -9.41
CA ILE A 521 -14.18 -12.17 -8.81
C ILE A 521 -15.38 -11.20 -8.84
N SER A 522 -16.44 -11.54 -9.57
CA SER A 522 -17.64 -10.71 -9.76
C SER A 522 -18.30 -10.24 -8.46
N LYS A 523 -18.13 -10.98 -7.36
CA LYS A 523 -18.66 -10.66 -6.02
C LYS A 523 -17.75 -9.77 -5.18
N ARG A 524 -16.48 -9.56 -5.55
CA ARG A 524 -15.55 -8.71 -4.79
C ARG A 524 -16.00 -7.26 -4.81
N LEU A 525 -15.95 -6.57 -3.67
CA LEU A 525 -16.30 -5.15 -3.58
C LEU A 525 -15.40 -4.31 -4.48
N PHE A 526 -14.08 -4.49 -4.36
CA PHE A 526 -13.08 -3.72 -5.09
C PHE A 526 -12.64 -4.42 -6.38
N LEU A 527 -13.14 -3.92 -7.50
CA LEU A 527 -12.71 -4.30 -8.84
C LEU A 527 -12.03 -3.12 -9.53
N ILE A 528 -11.00 -3.44 -10.32
CA ILE A 528 -10.27 -2.47 -11.15
C ILE A 528 -10.14 -2.99 -12.57
N ARG A 529 -10.00 -2.06 -13.51
CA ARG A 529 -9.48 -2.31 -14.84
C ARG A 529 -8.02 -1.86 -14.88
N SER A 530 -7.14 -2.77 -15.27
CA SER A 530 -5.70 -2.52 -15.23
C SER A 530 -5.28 -1.48 -16.27
N SER A 531 -4.50 -0.50 -15.84
CA SER A 531 -3.83 0.50 -16.70
C SER A 531 -2.36 0.13 -17.01
N GLY A 532 -1.90 -1.06 -16.59
CA GLY A 532 -0.52 -1.51 -16.81
C GLY A 532 -0.27 -2.01 -18.23
N LYS A 533 0.87 -1.64 -18.84
CA LYS A 533 1.21 -1.97 -20.25
C LYS A 533 1.10 -3.45 -20.63
N THR A 534 1.32 -4.37 -19.70
CA THR A 534 1.31 -5.82 -19.95
C THR A 534 -0.06 -6.47 -19.80
N VAL A 535 -0.99 -5.81 -19.10
CA VAL A 535 -2.30 -6.35 -18.73
C VAL A 535 -3.40 -5.30 -18.92
N PHE A 536 -3.18 -4.35 -19.83
CA PHE A 536 -4.07 -3.21 -20.05
C PHE A 536 -5.49 -3.68 -20.39
N GLY A 537 -6.49 -3.05 -19.79
CA GLY A 537 -7.90 -3.35 -20.04
C GLY A 537 -8.44 -4.59 -19.30
N LYS A 538 -7.60 -5.41 -18.67
CA LYS A 538 -8.07 -6.59 -17.92
C LYS A 538 -8.74 -6.19 -16.60
N VAL A 539 -9.92 -6.76 -16.34
CA VAL A 539 -10.63 -6.63 -15.05
C VAL A 539 -10.01 -7.57 -14.01
N MET A 540 -9.70 -7.05 -12.84
CA MET A 540 -9.04 -7.79 -11.75
C MET A 540 -9.58 -7.34 -10.39
N ALA A 541 -9.50 -8.21 -9.40
CA ALA A 541 -9.69 -7.85 -8.00
C ALA A 541 -8.47 -7.09 -7.46
N VAL A 542 -8.69 -6.30 -6.41
CA VAL A 542 -7.60 -5.59 -5.72
C VAL A 542 -7.07 -6.46 -4.58
N ASP A 543 -5.89 -7.06 -4.75
CA ASP A 543 -5.27 -7.86 -3.69
C ASP A 543 -4.39 -7.01 -2.76
N SER A 544 -3.64 -6.04 -3.32
CA SER A 544 -2.75 -5.16 -2.55
C SER A 544 -2.53 -3.82 -3.25
N LEU A 545 -2.48 -2.75 -2.45
CA LEU A 545 -2.22 -1.37 -2.89
C LEU A 545 -0.99 -0.73 -2.26
N VAL A 546 -0.12 -1.51 -1.60
CA VAL A 546 1.05 -0.97 -0.86
C VAL A 546 1.91 -0.05 -1.73
N SER A 547 2.24 -0.47 -2.96
CA SER A 547 3.05 0.33 -3.90
C SER A 547 2.35 1.58 -4.45
N TYR A 548 1.04 1.72 -4.23
CA TYR A 548 0.26 2.86 -4.67
C TYR A 548 0.15 3.94 -3.60
N PHE A 549 0.23 3.59 -2.31
CA PHE A 549 0.09 4.55 -1.22
C PHE A 549 1.26 5.54 -1.13
N ASP A 550 2.47 5.14 -1.51
CA ASP A 550 3.61 6.06 -1.62
C ASP A 550 3.34 7.15 -2.68
N ARG A 551 2.79 6.75 -3.83
CA ARG A 551 2.39 7.70 -4.90
C ARG A 551 1.24 8.58 -4.46
N TYR A 552 0.30 8.04 -3.70
CA TYR A 552 -0.82 8.78 -3.14
C TYR A 552 -0.33 9.88 -2.18
N ALA A 553 0.63 9.55 -1.31
CA ALA A 553 1.24 10.51 -0.40
C ALA A 553 1.97 11.62 -1.16
N SER A 554 2.76 11.30 -2.20
CA SER A 554 3.42 12.31 -3.03
C SER A 554 2.43 13.18 -3.81
N LYS A 555 1.33 12.60 -4.32
CA LYS A 555 0.28 13.34 -5.07
C LYS A 555 -0.34 14.47 -4.24
N HIS A 556 -0.53 14.23 -2.95
CA HIS A 556 -1.19 15.17 -2.03
C HIS A 556 -0.21 15.93 -1.11
N ASP A 557 1.10 15.83 -1.36
CA ASP A 557 2.18 16.39 -0.52
C ASP A 557 1.98 16.10 0.97
N LEU A 558 1.60 14.86 1.30
CA LEU A 558 1.38 14.47 2.70
C LEU A 558 2.72 14.49 3.44
N ARG A 559 2.79 15.24 4.55
CA ARG A 559 4.01 15.39 5.35
C ARG A 559 3.86 14.83 6.75
N ASN A 560 4.94 14.22 7.25
CA ASN A 560 5.05 13.78 8.64
C ASN A 560 5.26 14.99 9.59
N ASP A 561 5.32 14.70 10.90
CA ASP A 561 5.53 15.73 11.92
C ASP A 561 6.88 16.49 11.74
N ASP A 562 7.88 15.85 11.15
CA ASP A 562 9.22 16.41 10.87
C ASP A 562 9.29 17.20 9.54
N GLY A 563 8.20 17.25 8.77
CA GLY A 563 8.11 17.98 7.50
C GLY A 563 8.58 17.19 6.26
N GLU A 564 8.99 15.94 6.44
CA GLU A 564 9.36 15.01 5.37
C GLU A 564 8.14 14.33 4.75
N SER A 565 8.31 13.68 3.58
CA SER A 565 7.23 12.95 2.91
C SER A 565 6.70 11.82 3.78
N LEU A 566 5.39 11.80 4.00
CA LEU A 566 4.72 10.81 4.83
C LEU A 566 4.68 9.44 4.14
N GLN A 567 5.17 8.40 4.80
CA GLN A 567 4.95 7.02 4.38
C GLN A 567 3.54 6.56 4.81
N LEU A 568 2.62 6.57 3.85
CA LEU A 568 1.24 6.14 4.07
C LEU A 568 1.15 4.61 4.07
N ASN A 569 0.66 4.04 5.17
CA ASN A 569 0.57 2.61 5.37
C ASN A 569 -0.80 2.26 5.97
N VAL A 570 -1.55 1.40 5.28
CA VAL A 570 -2.89 0.97 5.72
C VAL A 570 -2.86 0.35 7.12
N ALA A 571 -1.77 -0.36 7.47
CA ALA A 571 -1.61 -0.98 8.78
C ALA A 571 -1.58 0.04 9.93
N ARG A 572 -1.19 1.30 9.69
CA ARG A 572 -1.16 2.37 10.71
C ARG A 572 -2.54 2.95 11.00
N PHE A 573 -3.55 2.76 10.14
CA PHE A 573 -4.91 3.23 10.43
C PHE A 573 -5.54 2.49 11.62
N ARG A 574 -5.24 1.21 11.81
CA ARG A 574 -5.77 0.45 12.95
C ARG A 574 -5.26 0.98 14.31
N PRO A 575 -3.94 1.18 14.54
CA PRO A 575 -3.41 1.95 15.66
C PRO A 575 -4.04 3.34 15.83
N THR A 576 -4.22 4.06 14.72
CA THR A 576 -4.78 5.42 14.73
C THR A 576 -6.24 5.42 15.17
N PHE A 577 -7.03 4.48 14.67
CA PHE A 577 -8.42 4.28 15.06
C PHE A 577 -8.54 3.97 16.56
N VAL A 578 -7.69 3.08 17.09
CA VAL A 578 -7.68 2.76 18.52
C VAL A 578 -7.26 3.96 19.37
N SER A 579 -6.26 4.72 18.91
CA SER A 579 -5.85 5.98 19.53
C SER A 579 -7.04 6.96 19.65
N GLU A 580 -7.82 7.14 18.59
CA GLU A 580 -9.02 7.99 18.62
C GLU A 580 -10.11 7.50 19.58
N LEU A 581 -10.27 6.18 19.72
CA LEU A 581 -11.22 5.61 20.69
C LEU A 581 -10.77 5.90 22.13
N ILE A 582 -9.48 5.80 22.42
CA ILE A 582 -8.91 6.10 23.75
C ILE A 582 -8.97 7.60 24.05
N ASP A 583 -8.74 8.44 23.04
CA ASP A 583 -8.89 9.90 23.18
C ASP A 583 -10.35 10.30 23.49
N LYS A 584 -11.32 9.48 23.06
CA LYS A 584 -12.77 9.64 23.36
C LYS A 584 -13.23 8.89 24.62
N ASP A 585 -12.29 8.38 25.43
CA ASP A 585 -12.54 7.61 26.65
C ASP A 585 -13.49 6.40 26.45
N VAL A 586 -13.42 5.76 25.27
CA VAL A 586 -14.16 4.53 24.96
C VAL A 586 -13.58 3.36 25.77
N SER A 587 -14.45 2.50 26.30
CA SER A 587 -14.01 1.41 27.17
C SER A 587 -13.16 0.38 26.42
N ILE A 588 -12.21 -0.28 27.11
CA ILE A 588 -11.35 -1.32 26.53
C ILE A 588 -12.19 -2.48 25.96
N ARG A 589 -13.36 -2.75 26.55
CA ARG A 589 -14.27 -3.81 26.07
C ARG A 589 -14.93 -3.42 24.76
N GLU A 590 -15.32 -2.15 24.60
CA GLU A 590 -15.80 -1.65 23.32
C GLU A 590 -14.68 -1.65 22.28
N ILE A 591 -13.46 -1.25 22.65
CA ILE A 591 -12.29 -1.36 21.76
C ILE A 591 -12.07 -2.82 21.33
N GLN A 592 -12.14 -3.78 22.26
CA GLN A 592 -12.06 -5.22 21.95
C GLN A 592 -13.12 -5.62 20.91
N LEU A 593 -14.36 -5.18 21.12
CA LEU A 593 -15.50 -5.46 20.24
C LEU A 593 -15.28 -4.87 18.84
N MET A 594 -14.87 -3.61 18.76
CA MET A 594 -14.60 -2.90 17.51
C MET A 594 -13.42 -3.49 16.74
N LEU A 595 -12.42 -4.04 17.46
CA LEU A 595 -11.26 -4.70 16.87
C LEU A 595 -11.50 -6.17 16.50
N GLY A 596 -12.63 -6.77 16.89
CA GLY A 596 -12.92 -8.19 16.66
C GLY A 596 -11.97 -9.13 17.43
N HIS A 597 -11.42 -8.68 18.57
CA HIS A 597 -10.53 -9.52 19.38
C HIS A 597 -11.33 -10.49 20.25
N LYS A 598 -11.05 -11.79 20.13
CA LYS A 598 -11.73 -12.83 20.92
C LYS A 598 -11.52 -12.67 22.43
N ASN A 599 -10.30 -12.34 22.84
CA ASN A 599 -9.91 -12.26 24.24
C ASN A 599 -9.49 -10.84 24.63
N LEU A 600 -9.81 -10.44 25.86
CA LEU A 600 -9.40 -9.14 26.40
C LEU A 600 -7.87 -9.03 26.49
N SER A 601 -7.18 -10.12 26.83
CA SER A 601 -5.71 -10.17 26.86
C SER A 601 -5.07 -9.83 25.52
N THR A 602 -5.70 -10.22 24.41
CA THR A 602 -5.24 -9.85 23.06
C THR A 602 -5.37 -8.35 22.82
N THR A 603 -6.42 -7.73 23.33
CA THR A 603 -6.63 -6.28 23.26
C THR A 603 -5.61 -5.56 24.14
N MET A 604 -5.41 -6.01 25.38
CA MET A 604 -4.44 -5.39 26.29
C MET A 604 -3.01 -5.46 25.73
N ASN A 605 -2.57 -6.65 25.30
CA ASN A 605 -1.27 -6.83 24.66
C ASN A 605 -1.13 -6.02 23.36
N TYR A 606 -2.23 -5.74 22.66
CA TYR A 606 -2.21 -4.89 21.48
C TYR A 606 -2.05 -3.42 21.89
N LEU A 607 -2.81 -2.95 22.88
CA LEU A 607 -2.70 -1.59 23.44
C LEU A 607 -1.30 -1.31 23.98
N ASP A 608 -0.71 -2.25 24.71
CA ASP A 608 0.65 -2.13 25.25
C ASP A 608 1.73 -2.01 24.16
N ARG A 609 1.46 -2.54 22.96
CA ARG A 609 2.35 -2.44 21.80
C ARG A 609 2.19 -1.14 21.02
N LEU A 610 1.10 -0.41 21.22
CA LEU A 610 0.87 0.86 20.56
C LEU A 610 1.72 1.93 21.27
N ASP A 611 2.44 2.74 20.49
CA ASP A 611 3.27 3.82 21.03
C ASP A 611 2.40 5.00 21.49
N PHE A 612 1.68 4.80 22.59
CA PHE A 612 0.87 5.81 23.26
C PHE A 612 1.71 6.73 24.16
N SER A 613 3.03 6.61 24.12
CA SER A 613 3.95 7.39 24.95
C SER A 613 3.69 8.90 24.84
N ARG A 614 3.23 9.37 23.68
CA ARG A 614 2.79 10.76 23.47
C ARG A 614 1.48 11.08 24.19
N ILE A 615 0.44 10.26 24.01
CA ILE A 615 -0.88 10.44 24.65
C ILE A 615 -0.76 10.35 26.17
N ALA A 616 0.01 9.38 26.68
CA ALA A 616 0.31 9.25 28.09
C ALA A 616 1.01 10.50 28.61
N ARG A 617 2.03 11.00 27.90
CA ARG A 617 2.73 12.26 28.25
C ARG A 617 1.79 13.47 28.22
N ASP A 618 0.88 13.56 27.25
CA ASP A 618 -0.08 14.67 27.13
C ASP A 618 -1.14 14.63 28.25
N LYS A 619 -1.71 13.45 28.55
CA LYS A 619 -2.65 13.27 29.69
C LYS A 619 -1.94 13.52 31.03
N ILE A 620 -0.71 13.02 31.22
CA ILE A 620 0.10 13.29 32.41
C ILE A 620 0.40 14.78 32.52
N LYS A 621 0.84 15.44 31.43
CA LYS A 621 1.13 16.88 31.43
C LYS A 621 -0.12 17.69 31.73
N ALA A 622 -1.28 17.33 31.19
CA ALA A 622 -2.56 17.98 31.49
C ALA A 622 -2.95 17.80 32.96
N ALA A 623 -2.82 16.59 33.50
CA ALA A 623 -3.08 16.30 34.91
C ALA A 623 -2.12 17.05 35.84
N LEU A 624 -0.82 17.02 35.54
CA LEU A 624 0.22 17.76 36.27
C LEU A 624 0.01 19.27 36.18
N SER A 625 -0.35 19.79 35.01
CA SER A 625 -0.69 21.22 34.84
C SER A 625 -1.92 21.58 35.67
N LYS A 626 -2.93 20.70 35.72
CA LYS A 626 -4.13 20.89 36.54
C LYS A 626 -3.77 20.88 38.04
N ILE A 627 -2.93 19.95 38.48
CA ILE A 627 -2.40 19.86 39.85
C ILE A 627 -1.60 21.12 40.20
N GLN A 628 -0.69 21.54 39.31
CA GLN A 628 0.17 22.70 39.50
C GLN A 628 -0.62 24.00 39.53
N LEU A 629 -1.61 24.18 38.65
CA LEU A 629 -2.55 25.30 38.70
C LEU A 629 -3.36 25.30 40.00
N SER A 630 -3.83 24.13 40.46
CA SER A 630 -4.52 24.00 41.75
C SER A 630 -3.63 24.12 42.99
N ALA A 631 -2.31 24.05 42.83
CA ALA A 631 -1.32 24.21 43.90
C ALA A 631 -0.79 25.65 44.01
N ILE A 632 -0.70 26.37 42.89
CA ILE A 632 -0.23 27.77 42.82
C ILE A 632 -1.35 28.74 43.18
N GLU A 633 -2.58 28.48 42.75
CA GLU A 633 -3.75 29.14 43.30
C GLU A 633 -4.32 28.24 44.40
N PRO A 634 -4.08 28.53 45.69
CA PRO A 634 -4.90 27.93 46.73
C PRO A 634 -6.31 28.40 46.44
N LYS A 635 -7.13 27.53 45.83
CA LYS A 635 -8.56 27.79 45.75
C LYS A 635 -8.96 28.13 47.18
N PRO A 636 -9.53 29.31 47.47
CA PRO A 636 -10.17 29.49 48.77
C PRO A 636 -11.06 28.27 48.90
N LYS A 637 -10.95 27.50 50.01
CA LYS A 637 -11.80 26.33 50.29
C LYS A 637 -13.15 26.71 49.73
N LYS A 638 -13.55 26.13 48.59
CA LYS A 638 -14.81 26.53 47.97
C LYS A 638 -15.78 26.26 49.09
N LYS A 639 -16.36 27.31 49.71
CA LYS A 639 -17.64 27.13 50.38
C LYS A 639 -18.43 26.44 49.31
N VAL A 640 -18.71 25.15 49.50
CA VAL A 640 -19.54 24.36 48.61
C VAL A 640 -20.70 25.29 48.37
N THR A 641 -20.78 25.85 47.17
CA THR A 641 -21.82 26.81 46.86
C THR A 641 -22.98 25.88 46.76
N ARG A 642 -23.73 25.74 47.86
CA ARG A 642 -24.87 24.84 47.99
C ARG A 642 -25.90 25.36 46.99
N THR A 643 -25.76 25.01 45.72
CA THR A 643 -26.72 25.30 44.66
C THR A 643 -28.08 24.67 44.98
N HIS A 644 -28.10 23.70 45.90
CA HIS A 644 -29.30 23.17 46.57
C HIS A 644 -30.19 24.23 47.27
N LEU A 645 -29.69 25.44 47.54
CA LEU A 645 -30.49 26.53 48.11
C LEU A 645 -31.39 27.25 47.07
N ARG A 646 -31.36 26.85 45.79
CA ARG A 646 -32.24 27.41 44.74
C ARG A 646 -33.51 26.59 44.49
N ASN A 647 -33.97 25.81 45.46
CA ASN A 647 -35.33 25.28 45.41
C ASN A 647 -36.27 26.28 46.09
N GLU A 648 -36.65 27.35 45.38
CA GLU A 648 -37.51 28.43 45.92
C GLU A 648 -38.82 27.90 46.53
N ASN A 649 -39.27 26.72 46.08
CA ASN A 649 -40.51 26.08 46.53
C ASN A 649 -40.30 25.03 47.65
N ASN A 650 -39.06 24.74 48.07
CA ASN A 650 -38.72 23.68 49.04
C ASN A 650 -39.30 22.28 48.71
N ILE A 651 -39.52 21.96 47.43
CA ILE A 651 -40.13 20.68 47.02
C ILE A 651 -39.03 19.63 46.80
N ILE A 652 -39.00 18.61 47.65
CA ILE A 652 -38.07 17.47 47.51
C ILE A 652 -38.75 16.38 46.70
N PHE A 653 -38.19 16.04 45.54
CA PHE A 653 -38.69 14.92 44.74
C PHE A 653 -38.14 13.61 45.29
N THR A 654 -39.03 12.68 45.65
CA THR A 654 -38.64 11.34 46.09
C THR A 654 -38.20 10.50 44.89
N THR A 655 -37.01 9.91 44.96
CA THR A 655 -36.49 8.95 43.98
C THR A 655 -36.25 7.60 44.67
N PRO A 656 -36.15 6.49 43.91
CA PRO A 656 -35.92 5.16 44.49
C PRO A 656 -34.63 5.00 45.33
N LEU A 657 -33.69 5.94 45.25
CA LEU A 657 -32.39 5.88 45.94
C LEU A 657 -32.12 7.09 46.86
N GLY A 658 -33.13 7.93 47.10
CA GLY A 658 -33.00 9.15 47.91
C GLY A 658 -33.92 10.29 47.48
N GLY A 659 -33.76 11.47 48.07
CA GLY A 659 -34.38 12.71 47.60
C GLY A 659 -33.60 13.35 46.44
N CYS A 660 -34.28 14.13 45.61
CA CYS A 660 -33.68 14.95 44.56
C CYS A 660 -34.11 16.41 44.72
N ALA A 661 -33.11 17.30 44.72
CA ALA A 661 -33.32 18.73 44.83
C ALA A 661 -33.93 19.35 43.55
N ASN A 662 -33.63 18.81 42.36
CA ASN A 662 -34.22 19.25 41.10
C ASN A 662 -34.12 18.16 40.01
N ILE A 663 -35.26 17.59 39.61
CA ILE A 663 -35.33 16.56 38.56
C ILE A 663 -35.24 17.13 37.13
N PHE A 664 -35.49 18.43 36.95
CA PHE A 664 -35.50 19.08 35.62
C PHE A 664 -34.15 19.69 35.24
N GLU A 665 -33.23 19.79 36.19
CA GLU A 665 -31.89 20.33 35.96
C GLU A 665 -30.80 19.36 36.46
N PRO A 666 -30.59 18.23 35.76
CA PRO A 666 -29.55 17.29 36.16
C PRO A 666 -28.14 17.82 35.82
N PRO A 667 -27.07 17.28 36.44
CA PRO A 667 -25.68 17.68 36.18
C PRO A 667 -25.25 17.45 34.72
N GLU A 668 -24.16 18.10 34.30
CA GLU A 668 -23.67 18.04 32.91
C GLU A 668 -23.41 16.60 32.41
N PHE A 669 -22.91 15.71 33.27
CA PHE A 669 -22.66 14.31 32.88
C PHE A 669 -23.95 13.55 32.51
N ILE A 670 -25.10 13.94 33.08
CA ILE A 670 -26.42 13.39 32.69
C ILE A 670 -26.93 14.09 31.44
N LYS A 671 -26.77 15.42 31.33
CA LYS A 671 -27.15 16.21 30.14
C LYS A 671 -26.45 15.72 28.85
N ASN A 672 -25.22 15.21 29.00
CA ASN A 672 -24.43 14.66 27.90
C ASN A 672 -24.71 13.17 27.61
N SER A 673 -25.60 12.53 28.37
CA SER A 673 -25.99 11.13 28.12
C SER A 673 -27.00 11.03 26.99
N SER A 674 -26.96 9.93 26.24
CA SER A 674 -27.89 9.66 25.14
C SER A 674 -29.36 9.56 25.55
N SER A 675 -29.62 9.40 26.85
CA SER A 675 -30.97 9.24 27.42
C SER A 675 -31.58 10.56 27.91
N TYR A 676 -30.87 11.68 27.82
CA TYR A 676 -31.36 12.98 28.25
C TYR A 676 -32.07 13.73 27.12
N THR A 677 -33.30 14.18 27.40
CA THR A 677 -34.06 15.07 26.52
C THR A 677 -34.29 16.40 27.24
N LYS A 678 -33.90 17.50 26.60
CA LYS A 678 -34.02 18.84 27.20
C LYS A 678 -35.48 19.17 27.54
N GLY A 679 -35.75 19.42 28.82
CA GLY A 679 -37.08 19.75 29.33
C GLY A 679 -37.86 18.57 29.95
N GLN A 680 -37.37 17.33 29.86
CA GLN A 680 -37.94 16.20 30.59
C GLN A 680 -37.32 16.04 31.98
N ALA A 681 -38.09 15.48 32.91
CA ALA A 681 -37.58 15.04 34.21
C ALA A 681 -36.52 13.93 34.04
N CYS A 682 -35.49 13.97 34.87
CA CYS A 682 -34.42 12.97 34.88
C CYS A 682 -34.98 11.56 35.17
N SER A 683 -34.67 10.61 34.30
CA SER A 683 -35.06 9.20 34.39
C SER A 683 -33.91 8.26 34.75
N GLN A 684 -32.70 8.80 34.93
CA GLN A 684 -31.48 8.02 35.19
C GLN A 684 -31.28 7.78 36.69
N TYR A 685 -32.24 7.09 37.33
CA TYR A 685 -32.26 6.89 38.78
C TYR A 685 -31.07 6.09 39.31
N ASN A 686 -30.52 5.19 38.51
CA ASN A 686 -29.32 4.41 38.83
C ASN A 686 -28.04 5.26 39.01
N LYS A 687 -28.06 6.53 38.57
CA LYS A 687 -26.96 7.49 38.75
C LYS A 687 -27.27 8.53 39.84
N CYS A 688 -28.34 8.35 40.61
CA CYS A 688 -28.74 9.32 41.63
C CYS A 688 -27.68 9.47 42.73
N LEU A 689 -27.07 8.39 43.21
CA LEU A 689 -26.12 8.48 44.33
C LEU A 689 -24.82 9.25 43.98
N SER A 690 -24.47 9.33 42.70
CA SER A 690 -23.34 10.14 42.19
C SER A 690 -23.75 11.54 41.69
N CYS A 691 -25.04 11.87 41.79
CA CYS A 691 -25.59 13.13 41.30
C CYS A 691 -25.42 14.23 42.32
N GLU A 692 -24.99 15.42 41.88
CA GLU A 692 -24.91 16.59 42.76
C GLU A 692 -26.27 17.02 43.31
N ASN A 693 -27.41 16.62 42.73
CA ASN A 693 -28.75 16.98 43.22
C ASN A 693 -29.32 15.99 44.26
N VAL A 694 -28.60 14.92 44.58
CA VAL A 694 -29.10 13.89 45.52
C VAL A 694 -29.13 14.43 46.94
N MET A 695 -30.17 14.06 47.69
CA MET A 695 -30.31 14.37 49.10
C MET A 695 -30.58 13.09 49.86
N LEU A 696 -29.64 12.76 50.74
CA LEU A 696 -29.71 11.59 51.60
C LEU A 696 -30.00 12.05 53.04
N THR A 697 -30.85 11.29 53.71
CA THR A 697 -31.23 11.52 55.12
C THR A 697 -31.09 10.20 55.88
N VAL A 698 -31.16 10.25 57.20
CA VAL A 698 -31.02 9.08 58.08
C VAL A 698 -32.00 7.95 57.73
N SER A 699 -33.18 8.27 57.18
CA SER A 699 -34.16 7.26 56.76
C SER A 699 -33.71 6.40 55.58
N HIS A 700 -32.76 6.87 54.76
CA HIS A 700 -32.27 6.16 53.58
C HIS A 700 -31.08 5.22 53.89
N ILE A 701 -30.43 5.39 55.05
CA ILE A 701 -29.26 4.60 55.45
C ILE A 701 -29.53 3.09 55.45
N PRO A 702 -30.67 2.57 55.97
CA PRO A 702 -30.94 1.13 55.95
C PRO A 702 -30.96 0.53 54.54
N GLU A 703 -31.53 1.23 53.56
CA GLU A 703 -31.59 0.78 52.16
C GLU A 703 -30.20 0.79 51.50
N LEU A 704 -29.36 1.78 51.81
CA LEU A 704 -27.99 1.86 51.30
C LEU A 704 -27.10 0.73 51.85
N PHE A 705 -27.23 0.37 53.13
CA PHE A 705 -26.53 -0.79 53.69
C PHE A 705 -27.03 -2.11 53.11
N ALA A 706 -28.35 -2.25 52.87
CA ALA A 706 -28.92 -3.43 52.22
C ALA A 706 -28.41 -3.57 50.77
N MET A 707 -28.31 -2.45 50.05
CA MET A 707 -27.72 -2.40 48.71
C MET A 707 -26.23 -2.80 48.70
N ARG A 708 -25.46 -2.30 49.67
CA ARG A 708 -24.05 -2.68 49.84
C ARG A 708 -23.91 -4.19 50.08
N ARG A 709 -24.72 -4.76 50.98
CA ARG A 709 -24.76 -6.20 51.25
C ARG A 709 -25.01 -6.99 49.96
N ASP A 710 -26.01 -6.60 49.18
CA ASP A 710 -26.43 -7.35 48.00
C ASP A 710 -25.37 -7.28 46.89
N TYR A 711 -24.70 -6.12 46.72
CA TYR A 711 -23.55 -6.01 45.82
C TYR A 711 -22.34 -6.84 46.27
N LEU A 712 -22.06 -6.92 47.58
CA LEU A 712 -20.98 -7.76 48.10
C LEU A 712 -21.27 -9.25 47.88
N LEU A 713 -22.52 -9.69 48.06
CA LEU A 713 -22.94 -11.06 47.77
C LEU A 713 -22.82 -11.39 46.27
N LEU A 714 -23.23 -10.48 45.39
CA LEU A 714 -23.03 -10.62 43.94
C LEU A 714 -21.55 -10.68 43.56
N ALA A 715 -20.70 -9.90 44.22
CA ALA A 715 -19.26 -9.91 43.98
C ALA A 715 -18.59 -11.23 44.40
N GLN A 716 -19.08 -11.87 45.47
CA GLN A 716 -18.52 -13.11 46.01
C GLN A 716 -18.93 -14.36 45.22
N ASN A 717 -20.16 -14.41 44.70
CA ASN A 717 -20.77 -15.65 44.20
C ASN A 717 -20.88 -15.77 42.66
N SER A 718 -20.43 -14.77 41.89
CA SER A 718 -20.75 -14.73 40.46
C SER A 718 -19.55 -14.47 39.53
N LYS A 719 -19.60 -15.04 38.32
CA LYS A 719 -18.69 -14.68 37.21
C LYS A 719 -18.90 -13.24 36.71
N ILE A 720 -19.86 -12.49 37.27
CA ILE A 720 -20.24 -11.12 36.89
C ILE A 720 -19.07 -10.15 37.14
N MET A 721 -18.23 -10.42 38.14
CA MET A 721 -17.00 -9.65 38.39
C MET A 721 -15.99 -9.69 37.23
N GLN A 722 -16.11 -10.69 36.34
CA GLN A 722 -15.31 -10.82 35.12
C GLN A 722 -15.99 -10.20 33.88
N THR A 723 -17.19 -9.65 34.06
CA THR A 723 -17.97 -8.96 33.01
C THR A 723 -17.90 -7.45 33.20
N PRO A 724 -18.29 -6.63 32.19
CA PRO A 724 -18.34 -5.18 32.33
C PRO A 724 -19.23 -4.68 33.48
N TYR A 725 -20.23 -5.46 33.88
CA TYR A 725 -21.10 -5.17 35.02
C TYR A 725 -20.33 -5.19 36.36
N GLY A 726 -19.23 -5.95 36.43
CA GLY A 726 -18.35 -5.98 37.60
C GLY A 726 -17.63 -4.65 37.87
N MET A 727 -17.37 -3.84 36.84
CA MET A 727 -16.80 -2.49 37.05
C MET A 727 -17.82 -1.54 37.66
N VAL A 728 -19.05 -1.52 37.12
CA VAL A 728 -20.16 -0.72 37.66
C VAL A 728 -20.46 -1.10 39.10
N LEU A 729 -20.40 -2.40 39.42
CA LEU A 729 -20.59 -2.89 40.77
C LEU A 729 -19.49 -2.41 41.74
N LYS A 730 -18.22 -2.36 41.30
CA LYS A 730 -17.11 -1.80 42.09
C LYS A 730 -17.25 -0.29 42.31
N GLU A 731 -17.65 0.46 41.29
CA GLU A 731 -17.88 1.91 41.39
C GLU A 731 -19.03 2.21 42.37
N ASN A 732 -20.14 1.48 42.27
CA ASN A 732 -21.26 1.62 43.20
C ASN A 732 -20.87 1.24 44.63
N LEU A 733 -20.08 0.18 44.82
CA LEU A 733 -19.56 -0.20 46.14
C LEU A 733 -18.65 0.87 46.73
N SER A 734 -17.73 1.45 45.93
CA SER A 734 -16.86 2.54 46.38
C SER A 734 -17.67 3.76 46.84
N LEU A 735 -18.70 4.12 46.07
CA LEU A 735 -19.54 5.26 46.38
C LEU A 735 -20.40 5.03 47.63
N LEU A 736 -20.88 3.80 47.82
CA LEU A 736 -21.58 3.41 49.06
C LEU A 736 -20.65 3.41 50.26
N GLU A 737 -19.41 2.93 50.12
CA GLU A 737 -18.40 3.00 51.19
C GLU A 737 -18.12 4.45 51.59
N ASP A 738 -18.00 5.36 50.63
CA ASP A 738 -17.79 6.79 50.91
C ASP A 738 -18.97 7.42 51.68
N ILE A 739 -20.22 7.07 51.32
CA ILE A 739 -21.44 7.58 51.99
C ILE A 739 -21.62 6.95 53.39
N LEU A 740 -21.28 5.67 53.53
CA LEU A 740 -21.50 4.88 54.75
C LEU A 740 -20.30 4.93 55.71
N THR A 741 -19.30 5.77 55.43
CA THR A 741 -18.17 6.05 56.31
C THR A 741 -18.43 7.30 57.16
N PRO A 742 -18.22 7.27 58.49
CA PRO A 742 -18.42 8.45 59.34
C PRO A 742 -17.49 9.61 58.95
N SER A 743 -18.02 10.82 58.83
CA SER A 743 -17.22 12.05 58.66
C SER A 743 -17.91 13.27 59.26
N GLU A 744 -17.17 14.36 59.49
CA GLU A 744 -17.69 15.60 60.11
C GLU A 744 -18.82 16.28 59.29
N ASP A 745 -18.85 16.04 57.98
CA ASP A 745 -19.87 16.57 57.06
C ASP A 745 -20.88 15.50 56.59
N ALA A 746 -20.87 14.29 57.19
CA ALA A 746 -21.72 13.14 56.84
C ALA A 746 -22.44 12.54 58.07
N PHE A 747 -23.00 11.34 57.92
CA PHE A 747 -23.74 10.66 58.98
C PHE A 747 -22.86 10.27 60.17
N SER A 748 -23.41 10.37 61.39
CA SER A 748 -22.70 10.02 62.61
C SER A 748 -22.48 8.50 62.71
N LYS A 749 -21.50 8.10 63.54
CA LYS A 749 -21.22 6.68 63.78
C LYS A 749 -22.43 5.95 64.39
N GLU A 750 -23.19 6.62 65.24
CA GLU A 750 -24.41 6.13 65.86
C GLU A 750 -25.54 5.97 64.82
N GLU A 751 -25.73 6.96 63.95
CA GLU A 751 -26.73 6.90 62.87
C GLU A 751 -26.45 5.77 61.87
N LEU A 752 -25.19 5.61 61.49
CA LEU A 752 -24.73 4.53 60.61
C LEU A 752 -24.92 3.16 61.26
N SER A 753 -24.58 3.02 62.55
CA SER A 753 -24.76 1.75 63.27
C SER A 753 -26.23 1.33 63.39
N VAL A 754 -27.12 2.29 63.69
CA VAL A 754 -28.57 2.04 63.73
C VAL A 754 -29.11 1.69 62.34
N GLY A 755 -28.62 2.39 61.30
CA GLY A 755 -29.00 2.11 59.92
C GLY A 755 -28.55 0.73 59.45
N GLU A 756 -27.32 0.32 59.78
CA GLU A 756 -26.79 -1.01 59.46
C GLU A 756 -27.59 -2.12 60.13
N GLN A 757 -27.96 -1.98 61.40
CA GLN A 757 -28.84 -2.93 62.09
C GLN A 757 -30.22 -3.04 61.44
N ARG A 758 -30.79 -1.91 61.01
CA ARG A 758 -32.10 -1.88 60.34
C ARG A 758 -32.06 -2.46 58.93
N SER A 759 -30.91 -2.41 58.25
CA SER A 759 -30.74 -2.98 56.90
C SER A 759 -30.97 -4.50 56.82
N LEU A 760 -30.83 -5.20 57.94
CA LEU A 760 -31.11 -6.63 58.05
C LEU A 760 -32.58 -6.98 57.74
N PHE A 761 -33.49 -6.01 57.89
CA PHE A 761 -34.92 -6.16 57.65
C PHE A 761 -35.37 -5.51 56.33
N VAL A 762 -34.43 -5.07 55.49
CA VAL A 762 -34.70 -4.45 54.19
C VAL A 762 -34.31 -5.40 53.07
N GLU A 763 -35.30 -5.73 52.24
CA GLU A 763 -35.11 -6.47 51.00
C GLU A 763 -34.90 -5.49 49.84
N THR A 764 -33.93 -5.76 48.97
CA THR A 764 -33.72 -4.98 47.74
C THR A 764 -33.89 -5.86 46.51
N ASN A 765 -34.45 -5.31 45.44
CA ASN A 765 -34.72 -6.04 44.18
C ASN A 765 -33.47 -6.30 43.33
N ILE A 766 -32.27 -6.05 43.87
CA ILE A 766 -31.01 -6.10 43.09
C ILE A 766 -30.64 -7.54 42.74
N ILE A 767 -30.92 -8.51 43.62
CA ILE A 767 -30.58 -9.92 43.41
C ILE A 767 -31.51 -10.59 42.39
N ASP A 768 -32.81 -10.27 42.39
CA ASP A 768 -33.80 -10.87 41.50
C ASP A 768 -33.68 -10.40 40.03
N SER A 769 -33.17 -9.19 39.80
CA SER A 769 -33.04 -8.60 38.46
C SER A 769 -31.89 -9.17 37.61
N VAL A 770 -30.96 -9.93 38.20
CA VAL A 770 -29.75 -10.45 37.52
C VAL A 770 -29.87 -11.96 37.24
N GLY A 771 -30.94 -12.59 37.72
CA GLY A 771 -31.26 -14.02 37.52
C GLY A 771 -32.24 -14.33 36.37
N ALA A 772 -32.65 -13.33 35.57
CA ALA A 772 -33.57 -13.48 34.43
C ALA A 772 -32.87 -13.36 33.08
#